data_AF-A0A089ZAH6-F1
#
_entry.id   AF-A0A089ZAH6-F1
#
_cell.length_a   1.000
_cell.length_b   1.000
_cell.length_c   1.000
_cell.angle_alpha   90.00
_cell.angle_beta   90.00
_cell.angle_gamma   90.00
#
_symmetry.space_group_name_H-M   'P 1'
#
loop_
_entity.id
_entity.type
_entity.pdbx_description
1 polymer ?
#
loop_
_entity_poly.entity_id
_entity_poly.type
_entity_poly.pdbx_seq_one_letter_code
_entity_poly.pdbx_strand_id
1 'polypeptide(L)'
;MKTKIILLILTIFLTITTASAADFYVNPDTGDDDNTGTTPGDPFLTINKGVTSVTDPSDVVNLASGTYSVVGDYNVDVTQSMTVQGAGEGQTIIDPQGNGRVFNISSGVNFLLVGVTIQNGKAPDGSESPGESGGAIMNGGNLTVIDSTFTSNLAGNGDAWFDSQSGGHGGAIFSTGTLTITGCTFNTNRAGNGNNAGFQAGAGGHGGAIFSTNNFTITDTVFNSNTAGNAGSTGQHGSTGGSGGAIYNMGVSTITGSTFNHNAGGNGSHSGSESAQGGYGGAIFSLNDMNITNSNFTANHVGSWDNGDTTVNGADGGAIYTIGELNITDCIFTGNLAGDGNSQIDFTGGDGGSGGAIYCLNTLEVRDSTFQSNQAGNGGSNNRDENGGNGGNGGAIYAADLLLSSSTFTANLAGNGGNANAEDDVYAGNGGSGGALYIIGILNMTQSSFNSNMAGNGGDGFTAGTAGSGGAIYIVGTLNITQSSFNSNQAGTGGSGATAGSGGEGGAIYNIGLFEMEDTIFSSNRAGNGGENTGQGNGASGGSGGALYLVGLLNSENTSFQSNQAGNGGNALGAGSPGLGGSGGAIFALGVLNLSQGNCTGNSAGTGSVPGFGGALYIYHQTGHPSTITGYNFLDNTSPRGGGAIANVGGTITVNYNRFRDNLAPQGSAVYCEAEEITDLQYNWWGINNPLFTPLIQGPADYTPWLILSITANPTTISAGENSAITTDLYTDSDGGNHQAQSGLYPAYIPVTLTTDLGNIGSKTLLTNLFYGAAGGTLRGDEGAGLATVRSLVDYDTSVFALVTITANPTDASSVNAATTSTRNTVAMQNTGIPLVGMILALLLLMGGLVSARKI
;
A
#
# COMPACT_ATOMS: atom_id res chain seq x y z
N MET A 1 -12.52 -33.21 -6.06
CA MET A 1 -11.61 -32.75 -7.13
C MET A 1 -10.18 -33.29 -7.03
N LYS A 2 -9.76 -33.90 -5.91
CA LYS A 2 -8.39 -34.37 -5.67
C LYS A 2 -7.89 -35.49 -6.61
N THR A 3 -8.78 -36.33 -7.15
CA THR A 3 -8.38 -37.43 -8.05
C THR A 3 -8.25 -37.02 -9.53
N LYS A 4 -8.60 -35.78 -9.90
CA LYS A 4 -8.56 -35.32 -11.30
C LYS A 4 -7.29 -34.56 -11.69
N ILE A 5 -6.46 -34.15 -10.71
CA ILE A 5 -5.21 -33.39 -10.97
C ILE A 5 -4.02 -34.32 -11.25
N ILE A 6 -4.02 -35.53 -10.67
CA ILE A 6 -3.01 -36.58 -10.95
C ILE A 6 -2.97 -36.96 -12.44
N LEU A 7 -4.09 -36.79 -13.18
CA LEU A 7 -4.17 -37.12 -14.60
C LEU A 7 -3.73 -36.00 -15.55
N LEU A 8 -3.50 -34.78 -15.07
CA LEU A 8 -3.21 -33.62 -15.94
C LEU A 8 -1.71 -33.26 -16.01
N ILE A 9 -0.88 -33.77 -15.09
CA ILE A 9 0.58 -33.49 -15.06
C ILE A 9 1.39 -34.61 -15.76
N LEU A 10 0.77 -35.77 -16.05
CA LEU A 10 1.43 -36.87 -16.76
C LEU A 10 1.63 -36.62 -18.28
N THR A 11 1.15 -35.51 -18.83
CA THR A 11 1.14 -35.25 -20.28
C THR A 11 2.36 -34.52 -20.87
N ILE A 12 3.45 -34.27 -20.11
CA ILE A 12 4.64 -33.57 -20.63
C ILE A 12 5.79 -34.50 -21.10
N PHE A 13 5.73 -35.81 -20.86
CA PHE A 13 6.73 -36.74 -21.40
C PHE A 13 6.19 -37.47 -22.66
N LEU A 14 6.33 -36.84 -23.83
CA LEU A 14 6.03 -37.49 -25.10
C LEU A 14 7.25 -37.57 -26.02
N THR A 15 8.12 -38.55 -25.73
CA THR A 15 8.69 -39.48 -26.72
C THR A 15 9.28 -40.69 -25.98
N ILE A 16 8.56 -41.80 -25.89
CA ILE A 16 9.11 -43.08 -25.42
C ILE A 16 8.77 -44.16 -26.44
N THR A 17 9.83 -44.79 -26.98
CA THR A 17 9.77 -46.14 -27.53
C THR A 17 9.46 -47.11 -26.38
N THR A 18 8.45 -47.95 -26.56
CA THR A 18 7.89 -48.90 -25.59
C THR A 18 8.94 -49.74 -24.83
N ALA A 19 9.33 -49.30 -23.65
CA ALA A 19 9.79 -50.14 -22.54
C ALA A 19 8.70 -50.07 -21.45
N SER A 20 8.39 -51.21 -20.82
CA SER A 20 7.49 -51.24 -19.66
C SER A 20 8.32 -50.83 -18.45
N ALA A 21 7.92 -49.77 -17.76
CA ALA A 21 8.49 -49.39 -16.47
C ALA A 21 8.53 -50.61 -15.52
N ALA A 22 9.68 -50.86 -14.90
CA ALA A 22 9.79 -51.83 -13.82
C ALA A 22 9.48 -51.18 -12.46
N ASP A 23 8.80 -51.94 -11.60
CA ASP A 23 8.56 -51.55 -10.20
C ASP A 23 9.56 -52.26 -9.29
N PHE A 24 10.29 -51.48 -8.49
CA PHE A 24 11.12 -51.96 -7.39
C PHE A 24 10.47 -51.59 -6.06
N TYR A 25 10.35 -52.53 -5.13
CA TYR A 25 9.72 -52.32 -3.82
C TYR A 25 10.77 -52.32 -2.73
N VAL A 26 10.70 -51.33 -1.84
CA VAL A 26 11.56 -51.21 -0.66
C VAL A 26 10.68 -51.15 0.60
N ASN A 27 11.07 -51.85 1.65
CA ASN A 27 10.34 -51.87 2.91
C ASN A 27 11.31 -51.95 4.11
N PRO A 28 11.26 -50.98 5.06
CA PRO A 28 12.26 -50.89 6.11
C PRO A 28 12.03 -51.90 7.24
N ASP A 29 10.82 -52.45 7.34
CA ASP A 29 10.42 -53.36 8.42
C ASP A 29 10.53 -54.84 8.04
N THR A 30 10.37 -55.14 6.74
CA THR A 30 10.23 -56.52 6.24
C THR A 30 11.14 -56.85 5.06
N GLY A 31 11.88 -55.88 4.52
CA GLY A 31 12.77 -56.07 3.39
C GLY A 31 14.08 -56.76 3.74
N ASP A 32 14.73 -57.27 2.69
CA ASP A 32 16.09 -57.81 2.71
C ASP A 32 16.77 -57.42 1.39
N ASP A 33 18.00 -56.91 1.43
CA ASP A 33 18.71 -56.48 0.22
C ASP A 33 19.21 -57.66 -0.65
N ASP A 34 19.08 -58.89 -0.16
CA ASP A 34 19.24 -60.12 -0.95
C ASP A 34 17.98 -60.49 -1.76
N ASN A 35 16.83 -59.86 -1.49
CA ASN A 35 15.59 -60.06 -2.25
C ASN A 35 15.71 -59.52 -3.69
N THR A 36 14.73 -59.83 -4.54
CA THR A 36 14.72 -59.30 -5.92
C THR A 36 14.13 -57.90 -6.04
N GLY A 37 13.34 -57.46 -5.06
CA GLY A 37 12.65 -56.18 -5.08
C GLY A 37 11.52 -56.07 -6.10
N THR A 38 11.22 -57.13 -6.86
CA THR A 38 10.27 -57.07 -7.99
C THR A 38 8.80 -57.20 -7.58
N THR A 39 8.51 -57.51 -6.30
CA THR A 39 7.15 -57.58 -5.77
C THR A 39 7.08 -57.05 -4.34
N PRO A 40 5.90 -56.58 -3.86
CA PRO A 40 5.75 -56.10 -2.48
C PRO A 40 6.01 -57.15 -1.39
N GLY A 41 5.93 -58.45 -1.73
CA GLY A 41 6.20 -59.56 -0.83
C GLY A 41 7.65 -60.03 -0.82
N ASP A 42 8.49 -59.45 -1.68
CA ASP A 42 9.92 -59.70 -1.80
C ASP A 42 10.70 -58.35 -1.92
N PRO A 43 10.49 -57.39 -1.00
CA PRO A 43 11.05 -56.05 -1.14
C PRO A 43 12.52 -55.99 -0.72
N PHE A 44 13.27 -55.05 -1.29
CA PHE A 44 14.58 -54.64 -0.75
C PHE A 44 14.43 -54.01 0.64
N LEU A 45 15.50 -54.04 1.44
CA LEU A 45 15.54 -53.37 2.74
C LEU A 45 15.83 -51.88 2.60
N THR A 46 16.82 -51.52 1.77
CA THR A 46 17.36 -50.15 1.72
C THR A 46 16.98 -49.39 0.46
N ILE A 47 16.86 -48.06 0.59
CA ILE A 47 16.56 -47.16 -0.53
C ILE A 47 17.65 -47.26 -1.61
N ASN A 48 18.92 -47.28 -1.20
CA ASN A 48 20.05 -47.38 -2.13
C ASN A 48 19.97 -48.63 -3.01
N LYS A 49 19.53 -49.76 -2.45
CA LYS A 49 19.36 -50.99 -3.23
C LYS A 49 18.26 -50.86 -4.29
N GLY A 50 17.15 -50.22 -3.95
CA GLY A 50 16.09 -49.89 -4.91
C GLY A 50 16.58 -48.95 -6.02
N VAL A 51 17.22 -47.84 -5.65
CA VAL A 51 17.74 -46.82 -6.58
C VAL A 51 18.79 -47.39 -7.53
N THR A 52 19.73 -48.20 -7.04
CA THR A 52 20.80 -48.79 -7.87
C THR A 52 20.32 -49.93 -8.78
N SER A 53 19.11 -50.42 -8.58
CA SER A 53 18.50 -51.46 -9.44
C SER A 53 17.80 -50.89 -10.67
N VAL A 54 17.55 -49.57 -10.71
CA VAL A 54 16.96 -48.89 -11.86
C VAL A 54 17.88 -48.94 -13.08
N THR A 55 17.32 -49.29 -14.24
CA THR A 55 18.06 -49.35 -15.51
C THR A 55 17.38 -48.57 -16.64
N ASP A 56 16.12 -48.19 -16.49
CA ASP A 56 15.36 -47.40 -17.45
C ASP A 56 14.80 -46.11 -16.79
N PRO A 57 14.80 -44.96 -17.51
CA PRO A 57 14.22 -43.71 -17.03
C PRO A 57 12.77 -43.77 -16.56
N SER A 58 12.01 -44.77 -17.00
CA SER A 58 10.61 -44.97 -16.63
C SER A 58 10.40 -45.84 -15.39
N ASP A 59 11.45 -46.46 -14.84
CA ASP A 59 11.36 -47.33 -13.66
C ASP A 59 10.94 -46.55 -12.40
N VAL A 60 10.27 -47.26 -11.48
CA VAL A 60 9.71 -46.71 -10.25
C VAL A 60 10.23 -47.47 -9.03
N VAL A 61 10.72 -46.74 -8.02
CA VAL A 61 11.07 -47.26 -6.70
C VAL A 61 9.95 -46.92 -5.72
N ASN A 62 9.18 -47.92 -5.32
CA ASN A 62 8.05 -47.84 -4.41
C ASN A 62 8.51 -48.07 -2.96
N LEU A 63 8.46 -47.03 -2.14
CA LEU A 63 8.78 -47.08 -0.72
C LEU A 63 7.50 -47.38 0.07
N ALA A 64 7.48 -48.52 0.76
CA ALA A 64 6.41 -48.83 1.71
C ALA A 64 6.35 -47.82 2.86
N SER A 65 5.22 -47.80 3.59
CA SER A 65 5.11 -47.05 4.84
C SER A 65 6.14 -47.55 5.86
N GLY A 66 6.73 -46.64 6.62
CA GLY A 66 7.74 -46.94 7.61
C GLY A 66 8.78 -45.83 7.72
N THR A 67 9.73 -46.02 8.63
CA THR A 67 10.85 -45.10 8.84
C THR A 67 12.14 -45.71 8.31
N TYR A 68 12.76 -45.04 7.35
CA TYR A 68 14.02 -45.42 6.71
C TYR A 68 15.15 -44.62 7.37
N SER A 69 16.03 -45.30 8.09
CA SER A 69 17.07 -44.65 8.91
C SER A 69 18.38 -45.45 8.99
N VAL A 70 18.49 -46.58 8.28
CA VAL A 70 19.70 -47.41 8.35
C VAL A 70 20.72 -46.98 7.30
N VAL A 71 21.96 -47.44 7.45
CA VAL A 71 22.98 -47.24 6.41
C VAL A 71 22.48 -47.84 5.09
N GLY A 72 22.46 -47.03 4.03
CA GLY A 72 21.83 -47.37 2.75
C GLY A 72 20.53 -46.63 2.47
N ASP A 73 19.93 -45.95 3.46
CA ASP A 73 18.74 -45.10 3.26
C ASP A 73 19.07 -43.62 3.02
N TYR A 74 20.33 -43.24 3.24
CA TYR A 74 20.83 -41.89 3.11
C TYR A 74 22.21 -41.88 2.44
N ASN A 75 22.63 -40.71 1.96
CA ASN A 75 23.74 -40.53 1.02
C ASN A 75 23.59 -41.38 -0.25
N VAL A 76 22.37 -41.43 -0.79
CA VAL A 76 22.04 -42.22 -1.98
C VAL A 76 22.34 -41.42 -3.24
N ASP A 77 23.20 -41.96 -4.10
CA ASP A 77 23.57 -41.34 -5.37
C ASP A 77 22.58 -41.74 -6.48
N VAL A 78 21.83 -40.76 -6.95
CA VAL A 78 20.89 -40.89 -8.07
C VAL A 78 21.61 -40.55 -9.37
N THR A 79 22.01 -41.59 -10.10
CA THR A 79 22.77 -41.47 -11.37
C THR A 79 21.93 -41.76 -12.61
N GLN A 80 20.73 -42.34 -12.45
CA GLN A 80 19.78 -42.64 -13.52
C GLN A 80 18.48 -41.86 -13.30
N SER A 81 17.79 -41.54 -14.39
CA SER A 81 16.44 -40.95 -14.29
C SER A 81 15.47 -41.99 -13.74
N MET A 82 14.56 -41.58 -12.84
CA MET A 82 13.60 -42.48 -12.19
C MET A 82 12.51 -41.73 -11.43
N THR A 83 11.52 -42.49 -10.97
CA THR A 83 10.57 -42.06 -9.95
C THR A 83 10.81 -42.78 -8.63
N VAL A 84 10.82 -42.04 -7.51
CA VAL A 84 10.75 -42.59 -6.15
C VAL A 84 9.41 -42.17 -5.55
N GLN A 85 8.60 -43.15 -5.16
CA GLN A 85 7.22 -42.97 -4.72
C GLN A 85 7.05 -43.55 -3.31
N GLY A 86 6.77 -42.70 -2.33
CA GLY A 86 6.34 -43.11 -1.01
C GLY A 86 4.84 -43.41 -0.93
N ALA A 87 4.44 -44.05 0.16
CA ALA A 87 3.05 -44.35 0.49
C ALA A 87 2.24 -43.09 0.91
N GLY A 88 2.89 -41.92 0.98
CA GLY A 88 2.34 -40.63 1.39
C GLY A 88 3.20 -39.96 2.46
N GLU A 89 3.22 -38.62 2.50
CA GLU A 89 4.12 -37.85 3.38
C GLU A 89 3.97 -38.21 4.87
N GLY A 90 2.77 -38.56 5.32
CA GLY A 90 2.53 -39.00 6.70
C GLY A 90 2.80 -40.48 6.97
N GLN A 91 3.31 -41.24 6.00
CA GLN A 91 3.45 -42.70 6.07
C GLN A 91 4.87 -43.17 5.75
N THR A 92 5.55 -42.54 4.79
CA THR A 92 6.92 -42.87 4.41
C THR A 92 7.86 -41.77 4.90
N ILE A 93 8.68 -42.08 5.91
CA ILE A 93 9.58 -41.14 6.57
C ILE A 93 11.02 -41.58 6.31
N ILE A 94 11.83 -40.71 5.72
CA ILE A 94 13.27 -40.91 5.55
C ILE A 94 13.97 -40.01 6.59
N ASP A 95 14.62 -40.64 7.56
CA ASP A 95 15.23 -39.98 8.71
C ASP A 95 16.68 -40.42 8.89
N PRO A 96 17.65 -39.70 8.30
CA PRO A 96 19.07 -39.97 8.49
C PRO A 96 19.55 -39.72 9.93
N GLN A 97 18.73 -39.13 10.81
CA GLN A 97 19.09 -38.80 12.20
C GLN A 97 20.36 -37.94 12.31
N GLY A 98 20.59 -37.06 11.34
CA GLY A 98 21.78 -36.22 11.25
C GLY A 98 23.05 -36.91 10.73
N ASN A 99 22.98 -38.17 10.29
CA ASN A 99 24.14 -38.93 9.79
C ASN A 99 24.51 -38.63 8.32
N GLY A 100 23.71 -37.83 7.62
CA GLY A 100 23.96 -37.46 6.23
C GLY A 100 22.76 -36.76 5.58
N ARG A 101 22.96 -36.32 4.34
CA ARG A 101 21.89 -35.93 3.43
C ARG A 101 21.22 -37.19 2.85
N VAL A 102 20.03 -37.07 2.27
CA VAL A 102 19.32 -38.23 1.71
C VAL A 102 19.78 -38.54 0.29
N PHE A 103 19.65 -37.58 -0.64
CA PHE A 103 19.90 -37.81 -2.07
C PHE A 103 20.97 -36.87 -2.65
N ASN A 104 21.87 -37.43 -3.47
CA ASN A 104 22.74 -36.69 -4.39
C ASN A 104 22.29 -36.97 -5.83
N ILE A 105 21.78 -35.97 -6.54
CA ILE A 105 21.25 -36.14 -7.89
C ILE A 105 22.30 -35.66 -8.90
N SER A 106 22.71 -36.57 -9.78
CA SER A 106 23.71 -36.28 -10.82
C SER A 106 23.16 -35.34 -11.90
N SER A 107 24.06 -34.63 -12.58
CA SER A 107 23.67 -33.80 -13.73
C SER A 107 23.09 -34.63 -14.88
N GLY A 108 22.08 -34.07 -15.56
CA GLY A 108 21.39 -34.74 -16.67
C GLY A 108 20.34 -35.78 -16.26
N VAL A 109 20.16 -36.03 -14.96
CA VAL A 109 19.15 -36.95 -14.42
C VAL A 109 17.80 -36.24 -14.27
N ASN A 110 16.70 -36.89 -14.67
CA ASN A 110 15.34 -36.49 -14.30
C ASN A 110 14.88 -37.33 -13.10
N PHE A 111 14.72 -36.69 -11.94
CA PHE A 111 14.34 -37.36 -10.71
C PHE A 111 12.99 -36.83 -10.23
N LEU A 112 12.00 -37.73 -10.12
CA LEU A 112 10.68 -37.45 -9.57
C LEU A 112 10.56 -38.07 -8.18
N LEU A 113 10.36 -37.24 -7.16
CA LEU A 113 10.14 -37.66 -5.78
C LEU A 113 8.71 -37.34 -5.35
N VAL A 114 7.98 -38.34 -4.86
CA VAL A 114 6.55 -38.18 -4.54
C VAL A 114 6.21 -38.80 -3.19
N GLY A 115 5.44 -38.09 -2.37
CA GLY A 115 4.73 -38.69 -1.24
C GLY A 115 5.63 -39.15 -0.09
N VAL A 116 6.67 -38.39 0.26
CA VAL A 116 7.59 -38.74 1.36
C VAL A 116 7.76 -37.59 2.35
N THR A 117 8.17 -37.93 3.58
CA THR A 117 8.76 -36.96 4.51
C THR A 117 10.26 -37.21 4.59
N ILE A 118 11.07 -36.16 4.38
CA ILE A 118 12.51 -36.16 4.66
C ILE A 118 12.77 -35.27 5.87
N GLN A 119 13.29 -35.87 6.94
CA GLN A 119 13.55 -35.16 8.19
C GLN A 119 14.94 -35.42 8.76
N ASN A 120 15.45 -34.44 9.50
CA ASN A 120 16.75 -34.51 10.19
C ASN A 120 17.92 -34.90 9.26
N GLY A 121 17.81 -34.63 7.95
CA GLY A 121 18.94 -34.71 7.04
C GLY A 121 19.97 -33.65 7.42
N LYS A 122 21.24 -34.03 7.47
CA LYS A 122 22.35 -33.10 7.76
C LYS A 122 23.47 -33.28 6.76
N ALA A 123 23.78 -32.22 6.01
CA ALA A 123 24.98 -32.20 5.17
C ALA A 123 26.25 -32.12 6.05
N PRO A 124 27.39 -32.68 5.62
CA PRO A 124 28.63 -32.65 6.38
C PRO A 124 29.06 -31.23 6.76
N ASP A 125 29.49 -31.06 8.02
CA ASP A 125 30.16 -29.83 8.47
C ASP A 125 31.55 -29.71 7.81
N GLY A 126 32.05 -28.49 7.68
CA GLY A 126 33.32 -28.18 7.03
C GLY A 126 34.54 -28.50 7.89
N SER A 127 35.44 -29.39 7.46
CA SER A 127 36.64 -29.75 8.25
C SER A 127 37.93 -29.03 7.82
N GLU A 128 37.92 -28.40 6.63
CA GLU A 128 38.99 -27.61 5.98
C GLU A 128 38.44 -26.84 4.75
N SER A 129 37.11 -26.86 4.56
CA SER A 129 36.35 -26.18 3.50
C SER A 129 35.01 -25.70 4.09
N PRO A 130 34.24 -24.82 3.40
CA PRO A 130 32.92 -24.41 3.86
C PRO A 130 31.99 -25.61 4.16
N GLY A 131 31.01 -25.40 5.03
CA GLY A 131 29.99 -26.41 5.31
C GLY A 131 29.25 -26.82 4.03
N GLU A 132 28.95 -28.10 3.87
CA GLU A 132 28.38 -28.56 2.62
C GLU A 132 26.88 -28.18 2.49
N SER A 133 26.44 -27.91 1.26
CA SER A 133 25.06 -27.49 0.97
C SER A 133 24.09 -28.68 0.88
N GLY A 134 22.78 -28.39 0.91
CA GLY A 134 21.73 -29.39 0.70
C GLY A 134 21.60 -30.39 1.85
N GLY A 135 20.93 -29.99 2.94
CA GLY A 135 20.80 -30.83 4.13
C GLY A 135 20.00 -32.11 3.89
N ALA A 136 18.98 -32.06 3.04
CA ALA A 136 18.24 -33.24 2.58
C ALA A 136 18.68 -33.69 1.17
N ILE A 137 18.76 -32.76 0.22
CA ILE A 137 19.01 -33.07 -1.19
C ILE A 137 20.04 -32.11 -1.79
N MET A 138 21.02 -32.69 -2.47
CA MET A 138 21.92 -32.00 -3.39
C MET A 138 21.49 -32.30 -4.83
N ASN A 139 20.95 -31.30 -5.55
CA ASN A 139 20.44 -31.48 -6.90
C ASN A 139 21.35 -30.87 -7.98
N GLY A 140 21.98 -31.71 -8.81
CA GLY A 140 22.65 -31.32 -10.05
C GLY A 140 21.83 -31.56 -11.32
N GLY A 141 20.67 -32.23 -11.22
CA GLY A 141 19.80 -32.64 -12.33
C GLY A 141 18.48 -31.88 -12.39
N ASN A 142 17.46 -32.48 -13.00
CA ASN A 142 16.09 -31.96 -13.03
C ASN A 142 15.26 -32.64 -11.93
N LEU A 143 15.02 -31.91 -10.85
CA LEU A 143 14.29 -32.40 -9.68
C LEU A 143 12.84 -31.94 -9.73
N THR A 144 11.91 -32.90 -9.70
CA THR A 144 10.49 -32.65 -9.44
C THR A 144 10.11 -33.27 -8.11
N VAL A 145 9.50 -32.48 -7.21
CA VAL A 145 9.01 -32.96 -5.91
C VAL A 145 7.53 -32.67 -5.76
N ILE A 146 6.76 -33.71 -5.40
CA ILE A 146 5.30 -33.64 -5.30
C ILE A 146 4.83 -34.20 -3.95
N ASP A 147 3.86 -33.52 -3.32
CA ASP A 147 3.14 -33.99 -2.13
C ASP A 147 4.07 -34.53 -1.03
N SER A 148 5.15 -33.80 -0.76
CA SER A 148 6.22 -34.22 0.15
C SER A 148 6.55 -33.16 1.20
N THR A 149 7.06 -33.61 2.34
CA THR A 149 7.45 -32.75 3.45
C THR A 149 8.97 -32.81 3.69
N PHE A 150 9.59 -31.64 3.86
CA PHE A 150 10.98 -31.47 4.30
C PHE A 150 10.97 -30.77 5.65
N THR A 151 11.43 -31.44 6.71
CA THR A 151 11.43 -30.82 8.03
C THR A 151 12.70 -31.00 8.84
N SER A 152 13.13 -29.92 9.50
CA SER A 152 14.31 -29.94 10.38
C SER A 152 15.58 -30.43 9.69
N ASN A 153 15.69 -30.21 8.38
CA ASN A 153 16.92 -30.50 7.64
C ASN A 153 17.92 -29.35 7.80
N LEU A 154 19.20 -29.69 7.87
CA LEU A 154 20.29 -28.78 8.17
C LEU A 154 21.41 -28.89 7.15
N ALA A 155 21.75 -27.80 6.47
CA ALA A 155 23.00 -27.76 5.71
C ALA A 155 24.20 -27.69 6.66
N GLY A 156 25.37 -28.15 6.20
CA GLY A 156 26.57 -28.28 7.04
C GLY A 156 27.04 -26.92 7.56
N ASN A 157 27.50 -26.86 8.80
CA ASN A 157 28.12 -25.64 9.33
C ASN A 157 29.58 -25.53 8.86
N GLY A 158 30.14 -24.33 8.84
CA GLY A 158 31.60 -24.21 8.86
C GLY A 158 32.13 -24.70 10.21
N ASP A 159 33.28 -25.39 10.22
CA ASP A 159 33.86 -25.93 11.46
C ASP A 159 35.41 -25.86 11.53
N ALA A 160 36.07 -25.09 10.65
CA ALA A 160 37.51 -24.85 10.81
C ALA A 160 37.87 -23.89 11.94
N TRP A 161 39.07 -24.08 12.47
CA TRP A 161 39.60 -23.30 13.59
C TRP A 161 40.33 -22.02 13.15
N PHE A 162 40.94 -21.99 11.95
CA PHE A 162 41.81 -20.89 11.52
C PHE A 162 41.26 -20.07 10.34
N ASP A 163 40.56 -20.70 9.39
CA ASP A 163 40.07 -20.03 8.18
C ASP A 163 38.57 -19.73 8.29
N SER A 164 38.15 -18.55 7.80
CA SER A 164 36.74 -18.20 7.67
C SER A 164 36.03 -19.19 6.75
N GLN A 165 35.02 -19.88 7.27
CA GLN A 165 34.24 -20.89 6.55
C GLN A 165 32.76 -20.62 6.68
N SER A 166 32.13 -20.35 5.55
CA SER A 166 30.70 -20.14 5.49
C SER A 166 29.94 -21.45 5.75
N GLY A 167 28.73 -21.32 6.28
CA GLY A 167 27.81 -22.45 6.34
C GLY A 167 27.22 -22.79 4.97
N GLY A 168 26.81 -24.05 4.82
CA GLY A 168 26.22 -24.58 3.59
C GLY A 168 24.86 -23.96 3.28
N HIS A 169 24.54 -23.87 1.99
CA HIS A 169 23.30 -23.30 1.48
C HIS A 169 22.19 -24.35 1.39
N GLY A 170 20.93 -23.92 1.39
CA GLY A 170 19.80 -24.81 1.14
C GLY A 170 19.63 -25.84 2.26
N GLY A 171 19.00 -25.44 3.38
CA GLY A 171 18.84 -26.33 4.53
C GLY A 171 18.12 -27.64 4.22
N ALA A 172 17.14 -27.60 3.30
CA ALA A 172 16.58 -28.82 2.70
C ALA A 172 17.23 -29.12 1.35
N ILE A 173 17.09 -28.22 0.37
CA ILE A 173 17.47 -28.47 -1.02
C ILE A 173 18.48 -27.41 -1.48
N PHE A 174 19.60 -27.87 -2.00
CA PHE A 174 20.49 -27.06 -2.83
C PHE A 174 20.39 -27.53 -4.27
N SER A 175 20.12 -26.62 -5.21
CA SER A 175 19.90 -26.95 -6.62
C SER A 175 20.80 -26.13 -7.54
N THR A 176 21.65 -26.84 -8.29
CA THR A 176 22.35 -26.30 -9.47
C THR A 176 21.69 -26.73 -10.79
N GLY A 177 20.69 -27.60 -10.74
CA GLY A 177 19.83 -27.91 -11.88
C GLY A 177 18.44 -27.29 -11.76
N THR A 178 17.47 -27.75 -12.57
CA THR A 178 16.09 -27.24 -12.55
C THR A 178 15.29 -27.84 -11.40
N LEU A 179 14.35 -27.05 -10.86
CA LEU A 179 13.54 -27.43 -9.70
C LEU A 179 12.06 -27.16 -9.95
N THR A 180 11.23 -28.19 -9.80
CA THR A 180 9.77 -28.08 -9.79
C THR A 180 9.24 -28.64 -8.48
N ILE A 181 8.47 -27.85 -7.73
CA ILE A 181 7.90 -28.23 -6.44
C ILE A 181 6.39 -28.00 -6.47
N THR A 182 5.62 -29.01 -6.06
CA THR A 182 4.16 -28.93 -6.07
C THR A 182 3.55 -29.62 -4.86
N GLY A 183 2.68 -28.93 -4.12
CA GLY A 183 1.96 -29.55 -3.00
C GLY A 183 2.86 -29.91 -1.81
N CYS A 184 4.02 -29.27 -1.67
CA CYS A 184 5.01 -29.65 -0.66
C CYS A 184 4.95 -28.77 0.61
N THR A 185 5.58 -29.25 1.67
CA THR A 185 5.80 -28.48 2.91
C THR A 185 7.28 -28.43 3.27
N PHE A 186 7.82 -27.24 3.51
CA PHE A 186 9.15 -27.00 4.05
C PHE A 186 9.01 -26.36 5.43
N ASN A 187 9.32 -27.11 6.48
CA ASN A 187 9.14 -26.67 7.85
C ASN A 187 10.44 -26.72 8.64
N THR A 188 10.81 -25.63 9.32
CA THR A 188 11.97 -25.59 10.23
C THR A 188 13.29 -26.06 9.62
N ASN A 189 13.47 -25.92 8.31
CA ASN A 189 14.75 -26.22 7.66
C ASN A 189 15.72 -25.06 7.88
N ARG A 190 16.99 -25.39 8.06
CA ARG A 190 18.03 -24.40 8.37
C ARG A 190 19.24 -24.54 7.47
N ALA A 191 19.68 -23.43 6.89
CA ALA A 191 21.00 -23.41 6.26
C ALA A 191 22.10 -23.45 7.34
N GLY A 192 23.32 -23.79 6.93
CA GLY A 192 24.45 -23.99 7.84
C GLY A 192 24.91 -22.67 8.45
N ASN A 193 25.40 -22.72 9.69
CA ASN A 193 26.03 -21.55 10.30
C ASN A 193 27.47 -21.40 9.82
N GLY A 194 27.96 -20.16 9.79
CA GLY A 194 29.39 -19.90 9.66
C GLY A 194 30.17 -20.33 10.90
N ASN A 195 31.48 -20.56 10.74
CA ASN A 195 32.35 -20.99 11.83
C ASN A 195 32.84 -19.83 12.71
N ASN A 196 33.22 -20.20 13.93
CA ASN A 196 33.90 -19.32 14.88
C ASN A 196 35.42 -19.37 14.68
N ALA A 197 35.91 -18.99 13.49
CA ALA A 197 37.35 -19.01 13.19
C ALA A 197 38.16 -18.03 14.06
N GLY A 198 39.48 -18.23 14.18
CA GLY A 198 40.33 -17.40 15.02
C GLY A 198 40.46 -15.92 14.59
N PHE A 199 40.35 -15.62 13.29
CA PHE A 199 40.56 -14.26 12.75
C PHE A 199 39.31 -13.63 12.13
N GLN A 200 38.60 -14.34 11.25
CA GLN A 200 37.41 -13.82 10.57
C GLN A 200 36.28 -14.85 10.60
N ALA A 201 35.10 -14.44 11.07
CA ALA A 201 33.94 -15.32 11.16
C ALA A 201 33.50 -15.84 9.78
N GLY A 202 33.00 -17.07 9.74
CA GLY A 202 32.27 -17.57 8.59
C GLY A 202 30.92 -16.88 8.41
N ALA A 203 30.50 -16.68 7.15
CA ALA A 203 29.15 -16.18 6.86
C ALA A 203 28.10 -17.28 7.04
N GLY A 204 26.86 -16.87 7.30
CA GLY A 204 25.72 -17.77 7.34
C GLY A 204 25.31 -18.28 5.95
N GLY A 205 24.87 -19.53 5.87
CA GLY A 205 24.36 -20.12 4.62
C GLY A 205 23.04 -19.49 4.19
N HIS A 206 22.92 -19.14 2.90
CA HIS A 206 21.67 -18.69 2.28
C HIS A 206 20.61 -19.79 2.06
N GLY A 207 19.34 -19.39 1.99
CA GLY A 207 18.23 -20.29 1.63
C GLY A 207 17.95 -21.31 2.71
N GLY A 208 17.21 -20.94 3.77
CA GLY A 208 16.96 -21.84 4.90
C GLY A 208 16.24 -23.14 4.49
N ALA A 209 15.36 -23.09 3.49
CA ALA A 209 14.82 -24.27 2.85
C ALA A 209 15.53 -24.58 1.54
N ILE A 210 15.53 -23.63 0.60
CA ILE A 210 15.94 -23.83 -0.78
C ILE A 210 16.98 -22.80 -1.19
N PHE A 211 18.05 -23.27 -1.81
CA PHE A 211 18.95 -22.45 -2.60
C PHE A 211 18.94 -22.94 -4.04
N SER A 212 18.69 -22.05 -5.01
CA SER A 212 18.69 -22.40 -6.43
C SER A 212 19.52 -21.42 -7.25
N THR A 213 20.45 -21.95 -8.07
CA THR A 213 21.19 -21.14 -9.05
C THR A 213 20.49 -21.02 -10.40
N ASN A 214 19.45 -21.81 -10.64
CA ASN A 214 18.72 -21.91 -11.90
C ASN A 214 17.23 -21.68 -11.71
N ASN A 215 16.51 -21.58 -12.83
CA ASN A 215 15.07 -21.36 -12.84
C ASN A 215 14.33 -22.44 -12.04
N PHE A 216 13.29 -22.01 -11.31
CA PHE A 216 12.42 -22.92 -10.59
C PHE A 216 10.95 -22.52 -10.70
N THR A 217 10.08 -23.50 -10.48
CA THR A 217 8.65 -23.32 -10.33
C THR A 217 8.17 -23.94 -9.03
N ILE A 218 7.43 -23.17 -8.25
CA ILE A 218 6.83 -23.61 -6.98
C ILE A 218 5.32 -23.38 -7.06
N THR A 219 4.54 -24.40 -6.74
CA THR A 219 3.08 -24.34 -6.75
C THR A 219 2.51 -24.98 -5.49
N ASP A 220 1.49 -24.36 -4.90
CA ASP A 220 0.71 -24.89 -3.77
C ASP A 220 1.60 -25.41 -2.62
N THR A 221 2.65 -24.66 -2.27
CA THR A 221 3.69 -25.11 -1.32
C THR A 221 3.71 -24.22 -0.09
N VAL A 222 3.99 -24.82 1.07
CA VAL A 222 4.09 -24.12 2.36
C VAL A 222 5.55 -24.05 2.80
N PHE A 223 6.04 -22.85 3.11
CA PHE A 223 7.33 -22.58 3.76
C PHE A 223 7.05 -22.00 5.15
N ASN A 224 7.28 -22.79 6.19
CA ASN A 224 7.03 -22.39 7.56
C ASN A 224 8.31 -22.42 8.40
N SER A 225 8.63 -21.30 9.05
CA SER A 225 9.71 -21.22 10.04
C SER A 225 11.07 -21.71 9.53
N ASN A 226 11.36 -21.54 8.23
CA ASN A 226 12.68 -21.84 7.69
C ASN A 226 13.61 -20.68 7.99
N THR A 227 14.89 -20.99 8.25
CA THR A 227 15.85 -19.99 8.70
C THR A 227 17.15 -20.13 7.95
N ALA A 228 17.61 -19.04 7.34
CA ALA A 228 18.95 -19.00 6.79
C ALA A 228 20.01 -19.06 7.91
N GLY A 229 21.23 -19.46 7.58
CA GLY A 229 22.27 -19.72 8.56
C GLY A 229 22.74 -18.45 9.24
N ASN A 230 23.11 -18.55 10.52
CA ASN A 230 23.73 -17.44 11.23
C ASN A 230 25.21 -17.33 10.87
N ALA A 231 25.76 -16.12 10.94
CA ALA A 231 27.20 -15.94 10.95
C ALA A 231 27.84 -16.61 12.18
N GLY A 232 29.09 -17.03 12.03
CA GLY A 232 29.92 -17.40 13.17
C GLY A 232 30.41 -16.17 13.94
N SER A 233 30.96 -16.35 15.14
CA SER A 233 31.52 -15.29 15.97
C SER A 233 33.00 -15.56 16.27
N THR A 234 33.83 -14.53 16.22
CA THR A 234 35.27 -14.55 16.54
C THR A 234 35.61 -13.51 17.60
N GLY A 235 36.86 -13.45 18.03
CA GLY A 235 37.35 -12.38 18.88
C GLY A 235 37.71 -11.08 18.16
N GLN A 236 37.64 -11.01 16.81
CA GLN A 236 38.21 -9.88 16.03
C GLN A 236 37.29 -9.31 14.93
N HIS A 237 36.75 -10.13 14.01
CA HIS A 237 35.95 -9.67 12.86
C HIS A 237 34.66 -10.46 12.70
N GLY A 238 33.53 -9.75 12.57
CA GLY A 238 32.18 -10.30 12.40
C GLY A 238 31.91 -10.72 10.95
N SER A 239 30.79 -11.40 10.72
CA SER A 239 30.36 -11.81 9.38
C SER A 239 28.85 -11.75 9.21
N THR A 240 28.37 -11.73 7.97
CA THR A 240 26.95 -11.54 7.67
C THR A 240 26.16 -12.83 7.82
N GLY A 241 24.90 -12.68 8.24
CA GLY A 241 23.95 -13.78 8.22
C GLY A 241 23.45 -14.11 6.82
N GLY A 242 22.88 -15.30 6.65
CA GLY A 242 22.39 -15.75 5.34
C GLY A 242 21.09 -15.07 4.93
N SER A 243 21.00 -14.58 3.70
CA SER A 243 19.74 -14.08 3.09
C SER A 243 18.78 -15.20 2.65
N GLY A 244 17.49 -14.85 2.51
CA GLY A 244 16.47 -15.75 2.00
C GLY A 244 16.09 -16.84 3.01
N GLY A 245 15.33 -16.48 4.05
CA GLY A 245 15.02 -17.41 5.13
C GLY A 245 14.34 -18.70 4.68
N ALA A 246 13.48 -18.62 3.66
CA ALA A 246 13.00 -19.80 2.94
C ALA A 246 13.84 -20.06 1.67
N ILE A 247 13.93 -19.06 0.79
CA ILE A 247 14.44 -19.25 -0.57
C ILE A 247 15.51 -18.21 -0.89
N TYR A 248 16.64 -18.68 -1.41
CA TYR A 248 17.60 -17.86 -2.12
C TYR A 248 17.61 -18.22 -3.60
N ASN A 249 17.30 -17.24 -4.46
CA ASN A 249 17.06 -17.44 -5.89
C ASN A 249 18.04 -16.65 -6.78
N MET A 250 18.81 -17.35 -7.62
CA MET A 250 19.64 -16.74 -8.67
C MET A 250 19.14 -17.06 -10.10
N GLY A 251 17.95 -17.63 -10.27
CA GLY A 251 17.33 -17.86 -11.59
C GLY A 251 16.03 -17.08 -11.76
N VAL A 252 15.42 -17.16 -12.94
CA VAL A 252 14.06 -16.64 -13.16
C VAL A 252 13.06 -17.62 -12.54
N SER A 253 12.13 -17.13 -11.73
CA SER A 253 11.25 -18.03 -10.97
C SER A 253 9.77 -17.67 -11.04
N THR A 254 8.93 -18.69 -10.83
CA THR A 254 7.48 -18.54 -10.71
C THR A 254 6.98 -19.25 -9.45
N ILE A 255 6.19 -18.53 -8.64
CA ILE A 255 5.60 -19.02 -7.40
C ILE A 255 4.09 -18.79 -7.47
N THR A 256 3.30 -19.83 -7.25
CA THR A 256 1.83 -19.75 -7.31
C THR A 256 1.20 -20.48 -6.14
N GLY A 257 0.11 -19.94 -5.57
CA GLY A 257 -0.69 -20.66 -4.57
C GLY A 257 0.04 -20.96 -3.25
N SER A 258 1.16 -20.28 -2.97
CA SER A 258 2.11 -20.70 -1.95
C SER A 258 2.05 -19.83 -0.71
N THR A 259 2.50 -20.38 0.43
CA THR A 259 2.45 -19.68 1.73
C THR A 259 3.83 -19.63 2.37
N PHE A 260 4.25 -18.44 2.80
CA PHE A 260 5.51 -18.17 3.49
C PHE A 260 5.20 -17.59 4.87
N ASN A 261 5.38 -18.40 5.91
CA ASN A 261 5.06 -18.04 7.28
C ASN A 261 6.30 -18.08 8.17
N HIS A 262 6.57 -16.99 8.90
CA HIS A 262 7.61 -16.93 9.92
C HIS A 262 9.01 -17.35 9.43
N ASN A 263 9.32 -17.16 8.15
CA ASN A 263 10.66 -17.44 7.64
C ASN A 263 11.59 -16.29 8.03
N ALA A 264 12.84 -16.65 8.35
CA ALA A 264 13.80 -15.73 8.93
C ALA A 264 15.13 -15.71 8.18
N GLY A 265 15.62 -14.52 7.86
CA GLY A 265 17.03 -14.34 7.50
C GLY A 265 17.95 -14.77 8.65
N GLY A 266 19.17 -15.15 8.33
CA GLY A 266 20.17 -15.53 9.33
C GLY A 266 20.74 -14.31 10.02
N ASN A 267 21.08 -14.44 11.31
CA ASN A 267 21.65 -13.34 12.07
C ASN A 267 23.11 -13.08 11.68
N GLY A 268 23.49 -11.82 11.64
CA GLY A 268 24.89 -11.40 11.61
C GLY A 268 25.56 -11.65 12.96
N SER A 269 26.88 -11.46 13.04
CA SER A 269 27.62 -11.68 14.28
C SER A 269 28.33 -10.45 14.81
N HIS A 270 28.60 -10.49 16.12
CA HIS A 270 29.51 -9.60 16.81
C HIS A 270 30.84 -10.31 17.05
N SER A 271 31.95 -9.61 16.82
CA SER A 271 33.30 -10.12 17.07
C SER A 271 34.29 -8.97 17.25
N GLY A 272 35.00 -8.94 18.38
CA GLY A 272 35.94 -7.85 18.66
C GLY A 272 35.22 -6.51 18.76
N SER A 273 35.64 -5.52 17.98
CA SER A 273 34.93 -4.24 17.86
C SER A 273 33.90 -4.22 16.73
N GLU A 274 33.85 -5.23 15.86
CA GLU A 274 33.03 -5.21 14.64
C GLU A 274 31.71 -5.98 14.81
N SER A 275 30.68 -5.47 14.17
CA SER A 275 29.34 -6.05 14.10
C SER A 275 28.93 -6.13 12.63
N ALA A 276 28.24 -7.20 12.28
CA ALA A 276 27.81 -7.45 10.90
C ALA A 276 26.30 -7.61 10.80
N GLN A 277 25.78 -7.27 9.62
CA GLN A 277 24.35 -7.25 9.33
C GLN A 277 23.76 -8.67 9.20
N GLY A 278 22.48 -8.79 9.54
CA GLY A 278 21.68 -9.98 9.24
C GLY A 278 21.34 -10.13 7.75
N GLY A 279 20.76 -11.27 7.39
CA GLY A 279 20.42 -11.57 6.00
C GLY A 279 19.17 -10.85 5.50
N TYR A 280 19.22 -10.36 4.27
CA TYR A 280 18.11 -9.72 3.54
C TYR A 280 17.02 -10.73 3.12
N GLY A 281 15.79 -10.25 2.89
CA GLY A 281 14.72 -11.07 2.33
C GLY A 281 14.29 -12.18 3.29
N GLY A 282 13.49 -11.84 4.30
CA GLY A 282 13.15 -12.78 5.38
C GLY A 282 12.52 -14.09 4.89
N ALA A 283 11.70 -14.04 3.84
CA ALA A 283 11.25 -15.23 3.12
C ALA A 283 12.12 -15.51 1.89
N ILE A 284 12.24 -14.52 1.00
CA ILE A 284 12.85 -14.70 -0.32
C ILE A 284 13.89 -13.62 -0.57
N PHE A 285 15.07 -14.06 -0.97
CA PHE A 285 16.06 -13.20 -1.59
C PHE A 285 16.22 -13.59 -3.06
N SER A 286 16.20 -12.62 -3.98
CA SER A 286 16.40 -12.90 -5.40
C SER A 286 17.27 -11.90 -6.14
N LEU A 287 18.06 -12.42 -7.08
CA LEU A 287 18.89 -11.62 -7.99
C LEU A 287 18.29 -11.48 -9.40
N ASN A 288 17.16 -12.11 -9.69
CA ASN A 288 16.57 -12.17 -11.02
C ASN A 288 15.04 -12.08 -10.94
N ASP A 289 14.40 -12.09 -12.10
CA ASP A 289 12.97 -11.82 -12.21
C ASP A 289 12.12 -12.89 -11.52
N MET A 290 11.04 -12.44 -10.88
CA MET A 290 10.10 -13.31 -10.18
C MET A 290 8.65 -12.95 -10.50
N ASN A 291 7.86 -13.99 -10.78
CA ASN A 291 6.41 -13.89 -10.88
C ASN A 291 5.77 -14.60 -9.69
N ILE A 292 5.05 -13.88 -8.85
CA ILE A 292 4.40 -14.44 -7.66
C ILE A 292 2.91 -14.15 -7.73
N THR A 293 2.11 -15.21 -7.73
CA THR A 293 0.64 -15.09 -7.78
C THR A 293 -0.06 -15.88 -6.69
N ASN A 294 -1.23 -15.41 -6.24
CA ASN A 294 -2.10 -16.15 -5.32
C ASN A 294 -1.37 -16.66 -4.06
N SER A 295 -0.44 -15.87 -3.52
CA SER A 295 0.48 -16.33 -2.47
C SER A 295 0.45 -15.43 -1.23
N ASN A 296 0.71 -16.02 -0.07
CA ASN A 296 0.63 -15.37 1.23
C ASN A 296 2.00 -15.29 1.90
N PHE A 297 2.36 -14.11 2.40
CA PHE A 297 3.59 -13.84 3.16
C PHE A 297 3.22 -13.27 4.52
N THR A 298 3.33 -14.08 5.56
CA THR A 298 2.93 -13.68 6.92
C THR A 298 4.09 -13.77 7.90
N ALA A 299 4.32 -12.69 8.64
CA ALA A 299 5.28 -12.63 9.74
C ALA A 299 6.71 -13.07 9.38
N ASN A 300 7.13 -12.84 8.13
CA ASN A 300 8.51 -13.08 7.74
C ASN A 300 9.38 -11.90 8.20
N HIS A 301 10.60 -12.21 8.63
CA HIS A 301 11.51 -11.22 9.18
C HIS A 301 12.91 -11.46 8.66
N VAL A 302 13.68 -10.40 8.47
CA VAL A 302 15.10 -10.53 8.11
C VAL A 302 15.94 -11.09 9.28
N GLY A 303 17.23 -11.29 9.06
CA GLY A 303 18.14 -11.56 10.17
C GLY A 303 18.39 -10.33 11.03
N SER A 304 18.56 -10.53 12.33
CA SER A 304 19.05 -9.49 13.25
C SER A 304 20.58 -9.43 13.25
N TRP A 305 21.14 -8.45 13.95
CA TRP A 305 22.55 -8.32 14.28
C TRP A 305 22.77 -8.72 15.76
N ASP A 306 24.02 -8.82 16.20
CA ASP A 306 24.40 -9.12 17.59
C ASP A 306 25.09 -7.89 18.23
N ASN A 307 24.86 -7.64 19.53
CA ASN A 307 25.28 -6.42 20.23
C ASN A 307 26.81 -6.24 20.21
N GLY A 308 27.31 -5.23 19.51
CA GLY A 308 28.73 -4.94 19.41
C GLY A 308 29.09 -3.48 19.22
N ASP A 309 30.38 -3.16 19.17
CA ASP A 309 30.93 -1.80 19.24
C ASP A 309 31.02 -1.07 17.87
N THR A 310 30.18 -1.39 16.88
CA THR A 310 30.12 -0.64 15.59
C THR A 310 28.69 -0.47 15.11
N THR A 311 28.41 0.63 14.40
CA THR A 311 27.15 0.89 13.72
C THR A 311 26.83 -0.17 12.65
N VAL A 312 25.62 -0.75 12.73
CA VAL A 312 25.09 -1.73 11.77
C VAL A 312 23.64 -1.41 11.45
N ASN A 313 23.38 -1.27 10.16
CA ASN A 313 22.04 -1.03 9.67
C ASN A 313 21.23 -2.32 9.64
N GLY A 314 19.92 -2.21 9.83
CA GLY A 314 19.00 -3.31 9.65
C GLY A 314 18.91 -3.78 8.20
N ALA A 315 18.55 -5.04 7.99
CA ALA A 315 18.41 -5.61 6.65
C ALA A 315 17.05 -5.29 6.01
N ASP A 316 17.06 -5.09 4.70
CA ASP A 316 15.89 -4.71 3.90
C ASP A 316 15.02 -5.91 3.47
N GLY A 317 13.75 -5.64 3.18
CA GLY A 317 12.83 -6.62 2.57
C GLY A 317 12.38 -7.69 3.56
N GLY A 318 11.49 -7.32 4.50
CA GLY A 318 11.05 -8.24 5.56
C GLY A 318 10.48 -9.57 5.05
N ALA A 319 9.78 -9.56 3.92
CA ALA A 319 9.43 -10.78 3.19
C ALA A 319 10.35 -11.01 1.99
N ILE A 320 10.46 -10.03 1.09
CA ILE A 320 11.13 -10.18 -0.20
C ILE A 320 12.18 -9.07 -0.37
N TYR A 321 13.39 -9.49 -0.70
CA TYR A 321 14.41 -8.61 -1.25
C TYR A 321 14.71 -9.04 -2.69
N THR A 322 14.69 -8.09 -3.62
CA THR A 322 15.06 -8.37 -5.02
C THR A 322 15.71 -7.19 -5.73
N ILE A 323 16.60 -7.52 -6.66
CA ILE A 323 17.16 -6.60 -7.65
C ILE A 323 16.66 -6.88 -9.08
N GLY A 324 15.95 -7.98 -9.29
CA GLY A 324 15.27 -8.31 -10.55
C GLY A 324 13.87 -7.68 -10.62
N GLU A 325 13.23 -7.79 -11.78
CA GLU A 325 11.82 -7.40 -11.92
C GLU A 325 10.92 -8.29 -11.07
N LEU A 326 9.89 -7.72 -10.45
CA LEU A 326 8.99 -8.46 -9.58
C LEU A 326 7.55 -8.18 -9.95
N ASN A 327 6.81 -9.24 -10.27
CA ASN A 327 5.38 -9.19 -10.52
C ASN A 327 4.63 -9.87 -9.38
N ILE A 328 3.77 -9.11 -8.71
CA ILE A 328 2.91 -9.55 -7.61
C ILE A 328 1.46 -9.44 -8.04
N THR A 329 0.71 -10.53 -7.94
CA THR A 329 -0.71 -10.57 -8.33
C THR A 329 -1.51 -11.41 -7.34
N ASP A 330 -2.64 -10.91 -6.86
CA ASP A 330 -3.54 -11.65 -5.97
C ASP A 330 -2.82 -12.18 -4.70
N CYS A 331 -1.87 -11.40 -4.16
CA CYS A 331 -1.04 -11.80 -3.03
C CYS A 331 -1.39 -11.04 -1.75
N ILE A 332 -1.06 -11.64 -0.61
CA ILE A 332 -1.26 -11.04 0.72
C ILE A 332 0.08 -10.97 1.46
N PHE A 333 0.44 -9.78 1.93
CA PHE A 333 1.62 -9.53 2.77
C PHE A 333 1.16 -8.99 4.12
N THR A 334 1.35 -9.75 5.19
CA THR A 334 0.89 -9.38 6.53
C THR A 334 1.98 -9.48 7.59
N GLY A 335 2.22 -8.39 8.32
CA GLY A 335 3.10 -8.44 9.50
C GLY A 335 4.56 -8.75 9.20
N ASN A 336 5.03 -8.51 7.97
CA ASN A 336 6.43 -8.73 7.63
C ASN A 336 7.26 -7.54 8.15
N LEU A 337 8.48 -7.83 8.62
CA LEU A 337 9.30 -6.87 9.34
C LEU A 337 10.72 -6.82 8.74
N ALA A 338 11.16 -5.62 8.37
CA ALA A 338 12.56 -5.35 8.03
C ALA A 338 13.37 -5.11 9.32
N GLY A 339 14.68 -5.23 9.25
CA GLY A 339 15.54 -5.34 10.43
C GLY A 339 15.72 -3.99 11.11
N ASP A 340 15.77 -3.98 12.44
CA ASP A 340 16.13 -2.77 13.18
C ASP A 340 17.64 -2.49 13.04
N GLY A 341 18.01 -1.22 13.01
CA GLY A 341 19.38 -0.77 13.16
C GLY A 341 19.85 -0.87 14.60
N ASN A 342 21.17 -0.93 14.80
CA ASN A 342 21.70 -1.26 16.10
C ASN A 342 21.82 -0.13 17.10
N SER A 343 21.40 -0.39 18.35
CA SER A 343 21.66 0.54 19.43
C SER A 343 23.14 0.52 19.81
N GLN A 344 23.69 1.71 20.01
CA GLN A 344 25.11 1.93 20.27
C GLN A 344 25.32 2.76 21.53
N ILE A 345 26.54 2.73 22.06
CA ILE A 345 26.93 3.57 23.20
C ILE A 345 27.97 4.59 22.75
N ASP A 346 29.01 4.16 22.03
CA ASP A 346 30.14 5.01 21.64
C ASP A 346 30.15 5.38 20.14
N PHE A 347 29.09 5.04 19.39
CA PHE A 347 28.96 5.30 17.95
C PHE A 347 27.53 5.71 17.58
N THR A 348 27.34 6.30 16.40
CA THR A 348 25.99 6.54 15.87
C THR A 348 25.20 5.23 15.79
N GLY A 349 23.94 5.24 16.21
CA GLY A 349 23.07 4.07 16.08
C GLY A 349 22.82 3.71 14.61
N GLY A 350 22.65 2.43 14.32
CA GLY A 350 22.41 1.96 12.96
C GLY A 350 21.06 2.39 12.41
N ASP A 351 20.96 2.59 11.10
CA ASP A 351 19.69 2.87 10.43
C ASP A 351 18.82 1.60 10.34
N GLY A 352 17.51 1.74 10.37
CA GLY A 352 16.58 0.65 10.14
C GLY A 352 16.47 0.24 8.67
N GLY A 353 16.16 -1.04 8.45
CA GLY A 353 15.94 -1.61 7.11
C GLY A 353 14.64 -1.13 6.47
N SER A 354 14.66 -0.90 5.16
CA SER A 354 13.54 -0.42 4.35
C SER A 354 12.73 -1.55 3.73
N GLY A 355 11.49 -1.25 3.32
CA GLY A 355 10.62 -2.22 2.67
C GLY A 355 10.17 -3.33 3.62
N GLY A 356 9.29 -3.01 4.57
CA GLY A 356 8.86 -3.96 5.60
C GLY A 356 8.29 -5.27 5.04
N ALA A 357 7.65 -5.23 3.87
CA ALA A 357 7.34 -6.43 3.10
C ALA A 357 8.33 -6.63 1.95
N ILE A 358 8.46 -5.64 1.06
CA ILE A 358 9.19 -5.77 -0.19
C ILE A 358 10.21 -4.64 -0.35
N TYR A 359 11.44 -5.02 -0.67
CA TYR A 359 12.47 -4.13 -1.17
C TYR A 359 12.83 -4.53 -2.60
N CYS A 360 12.54 -3.65 -3.57
CA CYS A 360 12.78 -3.89 -4.99
C CYS A 360 13.60 -2.75 -5.62
N LEU A 361 14.80 -3.04 -6.13
CA LEU A 361 15.64 -2.03 -6.80
C LEU A 361 15.34 -1.85 -8.29
N ASN A 362 14.41 -2.63 -8.85
CA ASN A 362 13.99 -2.57 -10.24
C ASN A 362 12.49 -2.28 -10.32
N THR A 363 11.88 -2.48 -11.50
CA THR A 363 10.45 -2.35 -11.69
C THR A 363 9.68 -3.40 -10.89
N LEU A 364 8.70 -2.92 -10.12
CA LEU A 364 7.74 -3.73 -9.37
C LEU A 364 6.34 -3.51 -9.96
N GLU A 365 5.66 -4.59 -10.32
CA GLU A 365 4.22 -4.57 -10.64
C GLU A 365 3.44 -5.23 -9.50
N VAL A 366 2.41 -4.54 -9.01
CA VAL A 366 1.51 -5.04 -7.96
C VAL A 366 0.07 -4.87 -8.41
N ARG A 367 -0.65 -5.99 -8.47
CA ARG A 367 -2.07 -6.02 -8.84
C ARG A 367 -2.89 -6.85 -7.87
N ASP A 368 -4.11 -6.40 -7.57
CA ASP A 368 -5.11 -7.14 -6.79
C ASP A 368 -4.57 -7.70 -5.45
N SER A 369 -3.67 -6.97 -4.81
CA SER A 369 -2.89 -7.47 -3.67
C SER A 369 -3.12 -6.65 -2.41
N THR A 370 -2.89 -7.28 -1.25
CA THR A 370 -3.08 -6.66 0.06
C THR A 370 -1.77 -6.61 0.85
N PHE A 371 -1.47 -5.44 1.41
CA PHE A 371 -0.33 -5.20 2.30
C PHE A 371 -0.85 -4.66 3.64
N GLN A 372 -0.75 -5.46 4.69
CA GLN A 372 -1.29 -5.13 5.99
C GLN A 372 -0.24 -5.23 7.10
N SER A 373 -0.11 -4.17 7.90
CA SER A 373 0.71 -4.20 9.13
C SER A 373 2.16 -4.60 8.90
N ASN A 374 2.71 -4.34 7.72
CA ASN A 374 4.14 -4.53 7.46
C ASN A 374 4.91 -3.34 8.04
N GLN A 375 6.13 -3.59 8.51
CA GLN A 375 6.91 -2.60 9.22
C GLN A 375 8.35 -2.54 8.71
N ALA A 376 8.79 -1.34 8.36
CA ALA A 376 10.21 -1.07 8.16
C ALA A 376 10.92 -0.98 9.52
N GLY A 377 12.21 -1.33 9.56
CA GLY A 377 12.96 -1.40 10.80
C GLY A 377 13.19 -0.04 11.44
N ASN A 378 13.30 0.00 12.76
CA ASN A 378 13.59 1.23 13.50
C ASN A 378 15.09 1.52 13.49
N GLY A 379 15.44 2.80 13.63
CA GLY A 379 16.81 3.20 13.89
C GLY A 379 17.24 2.84 15.31
N GLY A 380 18.51 2.50 15.47
CA GLY A 380 19.10 2.16 16.74
C GLY A 380 19.35 3.40 17.61
N SER A 381 19.04 3.31 18.90
CA SER A 381 19.31 4.41 19.85
C SER A 381 20.79 4.52 20.25
N ASN A 382 21.24 5.72 20.60
CA ASN A 382 22.49 5.96 21.31
C ASN A 382 22.25 6.58 22.70
N ASN A 383 23.00 6.13 23.72
CA ASN A 383 22.83 6.56 25.12
C ASN A 383 24.02 7.35 25.71
N ARG A 384 25.01 7.74 24.91
CA ARG A 384 26.08 8.70 25.26
C ARG A 384 26.23 9.71 24.10
N ASP A 385 27.44 10.01 23.65
CA ASP A 385 27.78 11.28 23.00
C ASP A 385 27.56 11.26 21.47
N GLU A 386 26.75 10.34 20.95
CA GLU A 386 26.64 10.05 19.52
C GLU A 386 25.19 9.94 19.04
N ASN A 387 24.97 10.05 17.73
CA ASN A 387 23.64 10.20 17.16
C ASN A 387 22.79 8.92 17.21
N GLY A 388 21.46 9.07 17.23
CA GLY A 388 20.54 7.96 16.95
C GLY A 388 20.49 7.64 15.45
N GLY A 389 20.24 6.38 15.10
CA GLY A 389 20.07 5.95 13.72
C GLY A 389 18.69 6.30 13.16
N ASN A 390 18.56 6.42 11.84
CA ASN A 390 17.28 6.75 11.21
C ASN A 390 16.37 5.53 11.07
N GLY A 391 15.06 5.74 11.02
CA GLY A 391 14.11 4.70 10.72
C GLY A 391 14.09 4.32 9.24
N GLY A 392 13.78 3.06 8.95
CA GLY A 392 13.67 2.53 7.59
C GLY A 392 12.47 3.06 6.83
N ASN A 393 12.61 3.24 5.51
CA ASN A 393 11.58 3.81 4.65
C ASN A 393 10.65 2.74 4.07
N GLY A 394 9.43 3.13 3.67
CA GLY A 394 8.52 2.23 2.97
C GLY A 394 8.04 1.09 3.87
N GLY A 395 7.09 1.38 4.76
CA GLY A 395 6.62 0.38 5.75
C GLY A 395 6.11 -0.91 5.12
N ALA A 396 5.53 -0.85 3.92
CA ALA A 396 5.26 -2.02 3.10
C ALA A 396 6.30 -2.21 2.00
N ILE A 397 6.50 -1.19 1.15
CA ILE A 397 7.27 -1.32 -0.08
C ILE A 397 8.27 -0.18 -0.19
N TYR A 398 9.51 -0.56 -0.48
CA TYR A 398 10.51 0.33 -1.07
C TYR A 398 10.73 -0.12 -2.52
N ALA A 399 10.56 0.79 -3.48
CA ALA A 399 10.77 0.47 -4.89
C ALA A 399 11.40 1.61 -5.71
N ALA A 400 12.11 1.25 -6.78
CA ALA A 400 12.54 2.19 -7.80
C ALA A 400 11.34 2.70 -8.60
N ASP A 401 10.73 1.83 -9.41
CA ASP A 401 9.52 2.09 -10.18
C ASP A 401 8.41 1.14 -9.73
N LEU A 402 7.18 1.64 -9.68
CA LEU A 402 6.01 0.87 -9.26
C LEU A 402 4.80 1.10 -10.18
N LEU A 403 4.29 0.01 -10.75
CA LEU A 403 2.96 -0.06 -11.35
C LEU A 403 2.01 -0.73 -10.35
N LEU A 404 0.98 0.01 -9.92
CA LEU A 404 0.07 -0.43 -8.88
C LEU A 404 -1.39 -0.39 -9.36
N SER A 405 -2.11 -1.49 -9.19
CA SER A 405 -3.54 -1.53 -9.52
C SER A 405 -4.35 -2.34 -8.53
N SER A 406 -5.58 -1.88 -8.25
CA SER A 406 -6.59 -2.65 -7.51
C SER A 406 -6.11 -3.21 -6.16
N SER A 407 -5.22 -2.50 -5.47
CA SER A 407 -4.50 -3.04 -4.31
C SER A 407 -4.75 -2.22 -3.04
N THR A 408 -4.63 -2.86 -1.88
CA THR A 408 -4.94 -2.28 -0.57
C THR A 408 -3.73 -2.28 0.35
N PHE A 409 -3.42 -1.11 0.94
CA PHE A 409 -2.38 -0.91 1.94
C PHE A 409 -3.02 -0.45 3.24
N THR A 410 -2.94 -1.27 4.29
CA THR A 410 -3.58 -0.97 5.57
C THR A 410 -2.59 -1.05 6.73
N ALA A 411 -2.53 0.00 7.55
CA ALA A 411 -1.78 0.00 8.82
C ALA A 411 -0.29 -0.37 8.68
N ASN A 412 0.35 -0.07 7.56
CA ASN A 412 1.79 -0.25 7.41
C ASN A 412 2.55 0.90 8.07
N LEU A 413 3.74 0.60 8.58
CA LEU A 413 4.52 1.50 9.42
C LEU A 413 5.95 1.64 8.91
N ALA A 414 6.37 2.86 8.58
CA ALA A 414 7.80 3.14 8.40
C ALA A 414 8.52 3.17 9.76
N GLY A 415 9.83 2.91 9.77
CA GLY A 415 10.61 2.78 10.99
C GLY A 415 10.70 4.07 11.78
N ASN A 416 10.71 3.99 13.11
CA ASN A 416 10.97 5.17 13.94
C ASN A 416 12.47 5.48 13.99
N GLY A 417 12.83 6.75 14.20
CA GLY A 417 14.19 7.13 14.51
C GLY A 417 14.63 6.65 15.89
N GLY A 418 15.92 6.32 16.02
CA GLY A 418 16.54 5.94 17.27
C GLY A 418 16.73 7.14 18.19
N ASN A 419 16.59 6.92 19.50
CA ASN A 419 16.78 7.98 20.49
C ASN A 419 18.27 8.35 20.64
N ALA A 420 18.54 9.54 21.15
CA ALA A 420 19.86 9.98 21.56
C ALA A 420 19.86 10.42 23.03
N ASN A 421 21.05 10.59 23.62
CA ASN A 421 21.18 11.12 24.98
C ASN A 421 20.74 12.60 25.06
N ALA A 422 20.72 13.14 26.29
CA ALA A 422 20.30 14.51 26.58
C ALA A 422 21.48 15.51 26.64
N GLU A 423 22.61 15.25 25.98
CA GLU A 423 23.77 16.15 25.97
C GLU A 423 23.78 17.11 24.75
N ASP A 424 24.41 18.28 24.92
CA ASP A 424 24.56 19.28 23.86
C ASP A 424 25.34 18.69 22.65
N ASP A 425 24.93 19.02 21.41
CA ASP A 425 25.51 18.58 20.11
C ASP A 425 25.21 17.13 19.62
N VAL A 426 24.31 16.39 20.28
CA VAL A 426 23.88 15.05 19.84
C VAL A 426 22.48 15.05 19.19
N TYR A 427 22.33 14.35 18.07
CA TYR A 427 21.09 14.28 17.28
C TYR A 427 20.43 12.90 17.39
N ALA A 428 19.16 12.87 17.77
CA ALA A 428 18.35 11.66 17.62
C ALA A 428 18.03 11.41 16.13
N GLY A 429 17.78 10.15 15.80
CA GLY A 429 17.53 9.73 14.43
C GLY A 429 16.19 10.18 13.90
N ASN A 430 16.08 10.35 12.59
CA ASN A 430 14.83 10.76 11.95
C ASN A 430 13.92 9.55 11.72
N GLY A 431 12.61 9.79 11.68
CA GLY A 431 11.63 8.79 11.29
C GLY A 431 11.67 8.47 9.79
N GLY A 432 11.41 7.21 9.44
CA GLY A 432 11.33 6.75 8.07
C GLY A 432 10.10 7.31 7.34
N SER A 433 10.25 7.64 6.06
CA SER A 433 9.19 8.21 5.23
C SER A 433 8.42 7.14 4.45
N GLY A 434 7.19 7.46 4.05
CA GLY A 434 6.35 6.54 3.28
C GLY A 434 5.84 5.39 4.12
N GLY A 435 4.81 5.62 4.94
CA GLY A 435 4.28 4.58 5.84
C GLY A 435 3.83 3.31 5.12
N ALA A 436 3.34 3.43 3.88
CA ALA A 436 3.17 2.30 2.98
C ALA A 436 4.29 2.22 1.94
N LEU A 437 4.48 3.28 1.16
CA LEU A 437 5.34 3.27 -0.03
C LEU A 437 6.43 4.33 0.05
N TYR A 438 7.66 3.94 -0.28
CA TYR A 438 8.75 4.85 -0.59
C TYR A 438 9.24 4.58 -2.02
N ILE A 439 9.07 5.56 -2.90
CA ILE A 439 9.34 5.42 -4.34
C ILE A 439 10.35 6.48 -4.79
N ILE A 440 11.38 6.06 -5.52
CA ILE A 440 12.45 6.96 -6.01
C ILE A 440 12.41 7.22 -7.52
N GLY A 441 11.48 6.60 -8.23
CA GLY A 441 11.27 6.72 -9.67
C GLY A 441 9.82 7.06 -9.99
N ILE A 442 9.17 6.24 -10.83
CA ILE A 442 7.81 6.46 -11.32
C ILE A 442 6.83 5.62 -10.50
N LEU A 443 5.74 6.25 -10.05
CA LEU A 443 4.57 5.56 -9.52
C LEU A 443 3.37 5.80 -10.44
N ASN A 444 2.91 4.74 -11.10
CA ASN A 444 1.63 4.72 -11.81
C ASN A 444 0.65 3.89 -11.00
N MET A 445 -0.42 4.51 -10.50
CA MET A 445 -1.39 3.81 -9.68
C MET A 445 -2.84 4.06 -10.09
N THR A 446 -3.64 2.99 -10.02
CA THR A 446 -5.08 3.04 -10.27
C THR A 446 -5.86 2.19 -9.28
N GLN A 447 -7.10 2.58 -8.96
CA GLN A 447 -8.05 1.75 -8.21
C GLN A 447 -7.52 1.21 -6.87
N SER A 448 -6.63 1.95 -6.20
CA SER A 448 -5.93 1.45 -5.01
C SER A 448 -6.28 2.25 -3.76
N SER A 449 -6.21 1.59 -2.60
CA SER A 449 -6.65 2.17 -1.32
C SER A 449 -5.54 2.14 -0.26
N PHE A 450 -5.29 3.27 0.38
CA PHE A 450 -4.33 3.45 1.47
C PHE A 450 -5.05 3.87 2.74
N ASN A 451 -5.08 2.98 3.73
CA ASN A 451 -5.85 3.17 4.95
C ASN A 451 -4.94 3.10 6.18
N SER A 452 -4.92 4.16 6.99
CA SER A 452 -4.25 4.16 8.30
C SER A 452 -2.75 3.82 8.28
N ASN A 453 -2.05 4.10 7.17
CA ASN A 453 -0.60 3.93 7.12
C ASN A 453 0.09 5.09 7.85
N MET A 454 1.24 4.81 8.46
CA MET A 454 1.93 5.77 9.31
C MET A 454 3.42 5.86 8.96
N ALA A 455 3.91 7.07 8.72
CA ALA A 455 5.35 7.32 8.61
C ALA A 455 5.98 7.32 10.02
N GLY A 456 7.29 7.05 10.09
CA GLY A 456 8.01 6.88 11.35
C GLY A 456 8.09 8.17 12.16
N ASN A 457 8.07 8.05 13.49
CA ASN A 457 8.31 9.17 14.39
C ASN A 457 9.82 9.48 14.46
N GLY A 458 10.14 10.73 14.76
CA GLY A 458 11.52 11.10 15.11
C GLY A 458 11.90 10.56 16.49
N GLY A 459 13.18 10.24 16.67
CA GLY A 459 13.71 9.80 17.96
C GLY A 459 13.77 10.95 18.97
N ASP A 460 13.63 10.63 20.25
CA ASP A 460 13.78 11.58 21.35
C ASP A 460 15.27 11.81 21.68
N GLY A 461 15.64 13.01 22.12
CA GLY A 461 17.02 13.33 22.50
C GLY A 461 17.21 14.80 22.91
N PHE A 462 18.44 15.28 23.07
CA PHE A 462 18.67 16.71 23.26
C PHE A 462 18.24 17.50 22.02
N THR A 463 18.84 17.18 20.86
CA THR A 463 18.32 17.56 19.55
C THR A 463 17.54 16.39 18.99
N ALA A 464 16.23 16.47 19.05
CA ALA A 464 15.36 15.37 18.66
C ALA A 464 15.23 15.25 17.14
N GLY A 465 14.98 14.02 16.69
CA GLY A 465 14.88 13.70 15.27
C GLY A 465 13.59 14.24 14.65
N THR A 466 13.64 14.56 13.37
CA THR A 466 12.43 14.93 12.63
C THR A 466 11.62 13.69 12.30
N ALA A 467 10.32 13.87 12.08
CA ALA A 467 9.45 12.78 11.68
C ALA A 467 9.53 12.48 10.18
N GLY A 468 9.16 11.25 9.83
CA GLY A 468 8.98 10.82 8.46
C GLY A 468 7.78 11.49 7.78
N SER A 469 7.93 11.80 6.50
CA SER A 469 6.91 12.46 5.68
C SER A 469 6.15 11.46 4.80
N GLY A 470 4.96 11.82 4.34
CA GLY A 470 4.14 10.96 3.48
C GLY A 470 3.59 9.75 4.25
N GLY A 471 2.54 9.95 5.04
CA GLY A 471 1.98 8.89 5.89
C GLY A 471 1.59 7.63 5.11
N ALA A 472 1.14 7.77 3.86
CA ALA A 472 1.00 6.66 2.92
C ALA A 472 2.19 6.58 1.97
N ILE A 473 2.47 7.65 1.22
CA ILE A 473 3.40 7.64 0.10
C ILE A 473 4.41 8.77 0.25
N TYR A 474 5.68 8.41 0.15
CA TYR A 474 6.75 9.35 -0.12
C TYR A 474 7.32 9.06 -1.51
N ILE A 475 7.39 10.09 -2.35
CA ILE A 475 7.91 9.92 -3.72
C ILE A 475 8.85 11.04 -4.16
N VAL A 476 9.98 10.61 -4.73
CA VAL A 476 10.98 11.47 -5.39
C VAL A 476 10.93 11.18 -6.90
N GLY A 477 9.86 11.59 -7.57
CA GLY A 477 9.70 11.33 -9.00
C GLY A 477 8.31 11.64 -9.53
N THR A 478 7.92 10.99 -10.63
CA THR A 478 6.62 11.18 -11.28
C THR A 478 5.55 10.34 -10.61
N LEU A 479 4.42 10.96 -10.31
CA LEU A 479 3.27 10.33 -9.68
C LEU A 479 2.04 10.49 -10.56
N ASN A 480 1.42 9.37 -10.94
CA ASN A 480 0.14 9.36 -11.65
C ASN A 480 -0.87 8.53 -10.84
N ILE A 481 -1.97 9.15 -10.43
CA ILE A 481 -3.01 8.50 -9.62
C ILE A 481 -4.36 8.61 -10.31
N THR A 482 -5.07 7.50 -10.42
CA THR A 482 -6.47 7.50 -10.86
C THR A 482 -7.35 6.65 -9.92
N GLN A 483 -8.59 7.07 -9.69
CA GLN A 483 -9.62 6.22 -9.04
C GLN A 483 -9.20 5.63 -7.68
N SER A 484 -8.43 6.37 -6.89
CA SER A 484 -7.80 5.84 -5.68
C SER A 484 -8.25 6.57 -4.42
N SER A 485 -7.98 5.99 -3.24
CA SER A 485 -8.40 6.58 -1.97
C SER A 485 -7.31 6.54 -0.90
N PHE A 486 -7.19 7.63 -0.14
CA PHE A 486 -6.28 7.78 0.99
C PHE A 486 -7.06 8.17 2.23
N ASN A 487 -7.21 7.23 3.16
CA ASN A 487 -8.04 7.41 4.35
C ASN A 487 -7.20 7.28 5.62
N SER A 488 -7.26 8.29 6.48
CA SER A 488 -6.68 8.25 7.82
C SER A 488 -5.18 7.95 7.89
N ASN A 489 -4.42 8.27 6.84
CA ASN A 489 -2.97 8.12 6.84
C ASN A 489 -2.33 9.26 7.64
N GLN A 490 -1.19 8.97 8.27
CA GLN A 490 -0.56 9.89 9.21
C GLN A 490 0.95 10.01 8.95
N ALA A 491 1.44 11.24 8.75
CA ALA A 491 2.87 11.50 8.80
C ALA A 491 3.38 11.46 10.25
N GLY A 492 4.66 11.17 10.44
CA GLY A 492 5.24 10.93 11.76
C GLY A 492 5.16 12.15 12.68
N THR A 493 5.21 11.93 13.99
CA THR A 493 5.40 13.01 14.98
C THR A 493 6.88 13.24 15.23
N GLY A 494 7.30 14.50 15.33
CA GLY A 494 8.69 14.82 15.64
C GLY A 494 9.07 14.41 17.05
N GLY A 495 10.34 14.07 17.27
CA GLY A 495 10.83 13.64 18.58
C GLY A 495 10.85 14.78 19.60
N SER A 496 10.83 14.43 20.87
CA SER A 496 10.84 15.37 21.99
C SER A 496 12.27 15.63 22.50
N GLY A 497 12.56 16.88 22.84
CA GLY A 497 13.92 17.28 23.22
C GLY A 497 14.08 18.74 23.63
N ALA A 498 15.27 19.14 24.05
CA ALA A 498 15.58 20.56 24.31
C ALA A 498 15.55 21.39 23.02
N THR A 499 15.89 20.76 21.89
CA THR A 499 15.54 21.17 20.53
C THR A 499 14.65 20.09 19.94
N ALA A 500 13.34 20.31 19.99
CA ALA A 500 12.36 19.33 19.53
C ALA A 500 12.37 19.18 17.99
N GLY A 501 12.02 17.99 17.51
CA GLY A 501 11.97 17.65 16.09
C GLY A 501 10.66 18.06 15.44
N SER A 502 10.71 18.48 14.17
CA SER A 502 9.52 18.85 13.41
C SER A 502 8.64 17.65 13.07
N GLY A 503 7.34 17.89 12.96
CA GLY A 503 6.38 16.91 12.45
C GLY A 503 6.54 16.65 10.95
N GLY A 504 6.17 15.44 10.53
CA GLY A 504 6.25 15.02 9.13
C GLY A 504 5.26 15.74 8.23
N GLU A 505 5.69 16.05 7.02
CA GLU A 505 4.92 16.74 6.00
C GLU A 505 4.05 15.76 5.19
N GLY A 506 2.89 16.20 4.70
CA GLY A 506 2.07 15.38 3.81
C GLY A 506 1.44 14.17 4.53
N GLY A 507 0.28 14.36 5.15
CA GLY A 507 -0.34 13.29 5.95
C GLY A 507 -0.66 12.02 5.15
N ALA A 508 -1.01 12.15 3.87
CA ALA A 508 -1.08 11.03 2.95
C ALA A 508 0.14 10.96 2.04
N ILE A 509 0.43 12.05 1.32
CA ILE A 509 1.43 12.06 0.25
C ILE A 509 2.41 13.21 0.44
N TYR A 510 3.69 12.89 0.29
CA TYR A 510 4.75 13.85 0.07
C TYR A 510 5.31 13.66 -1.34
N ASN A 511 5.22 14.70 -2.19
CA ASN A 511 5.67 14.63 -3.58
C ASN A 511 6.59 15.80 -3.94
N ILE A 512 7.75 15.45 -4.52
CA ILE A 512 8.73 16.43 -5.01
C ILE A 512 8.58 16.73 -6.51
N GLY A 513 8.09 15.77 -7.30
CA GLY A 513 8.14 15.79 -8.77
C GLY A 513 6.86 16.23 -9.48
N LEU A 514 6.63 15.67 -10.68
CA LEU A 514 5.40 15.88 -11.46
C LEU A 514 4.28 14.99 -10.93
N PHE A 515 3.07 15.55 -10.82
CA PHE A 515 1.92 14.85 -10.27
C PHE A 515 0.67 15.06 -11.13
N GLU A 516 0.13 13.98 -11.68
CA GLU A 516 -1.21 13.92 -12.27
C GLU A 516 -2.16 13.11 -11.37
N MET A 517 -3.36 13.61 -11.16
CA MET A 517 -4.36 12.99 -10.29
C MET A 517 -5.77 13.11 -10.87
N GLU A 518 -6.49 11.99 -10.94
CA GLU A 518 -7.89 11.97 -11.36
C GLU A 518 -8.73 11.10 -10.41
N ASP A 519 -10.00 11.46 -10.19
CA ASP A 519 -10.98 10.61 -9.49
C ASP A 519 -10.51 10.09 -8.11
N THR A 520 -9.81 10.93 -7.35
CA THR A 520 -9.11 10.50 -6.12
C THR A 520 -9.66 11.17 -4.86
N ILE A 521 -9.76 10.40 -3.78
CA ILE A 521 -10.30 10.86 -2.49
C ILE A 521 -9.22 10.83 -1.41
N PHE A 522 -9.10 11.93 -0.66
CA PHE A 522 -8.30 12.08 0.54
C PHE A 522 -9.21 12.39 1.72
N SER A 523 -9.38 11.44 2.64
CA SER A 523 -10.21 11.63 3.82
C SER A 523 -9.43 11.46 5.11
N SER A 524 -9.57 12.42 6.03
CA SER A 524 -9.10 12.29 7.42
C SER A 524 -7.59 12.03 7.57
N ASN A 525 -6.79 12.40 6.57
CA ASN A 525 -5.34 12.28 6.66
C ASN A 525 -4.76 13.40 7.54
N ARG A 526 -3.63 13.11 8.19
CA ARG A 526 -3.06 14.01 9.18
C ARG A 526 -1.55 14.16 9.01
N ALA A 527 -1.09 15.41 8.83
CA ALA A 527 0.33 15.72 8.91
C ALA A 527 0.83 15.63 10.37
N GLY A 528 2.13 15.41 10.53
CA GLY A 528 2.77 15.14 11.80
C GLY A 528 2.72 16.29 12.79
N ASN A 529 2.56 16.03 14.09
CA ASN A 529 2.73 17.10 15.07
C ASN A 529 4.22 17.37 15.32
N GLY A 530 4.54 18.60 15.71
CA GLY A 530 5.87 18.92 16.22
C GLY A 530 6.11 18.24 17.57
N GLY A 531 7.35 17.85 17.82
CA GLY A 531 7.78 17.29 19.09
C GLY A 531 7.74 18.30 20.24
N GLU A 532 7.68 17.77 21.46
CA GLU A 532 7.61 18.59 22.66
C GLU A 532 8.99 19.10 23.10
N ASN A 533 9.06 20.39 23.47
CA ASN A 533 10.26 20.95 24.06
C ASN A 533 10.33 20.63 25.55
N THR A 534 11.36 19.90 25.96
CA THR A 534 11.57 19.51 27.36
C THR A 534 12.55 20.43 28.11
N GLY A 535 13.16 21.40 27.42
CA GLY A 535 14.12 22.36 27.92
C GLY A 535 13.55 23.76 28.13
N GLN A 536 14.33 24.78 27.74
CA GLN A 536 13.93 26.20 27.78
C GLN A 536 13.55 26.75 26.40
N GLY A 537 13.54 25.90 25.36
CA GLY A 537 13.30 26.28 23.98
C GLY A 537 11.82 26.25 23.59
N ASN A 538 11.54 26.53 22.32
CA ASN A 538 10.18 26.42 21.78
C ASN A 538 9.85 24.99 21.37
N GLY A 539 8.57 24.64 21.37
CA GLY A 539 8.09 23.41 20.74
C GLY A 539 8.38 23.42 19.24
N ALA A 540 8.45 22.24 18.62
CA ALA A 540 8.75 22.16 17.20
C ALA A 540 7.53 22.43 16.31
N SER A 541 7.76 22.77 15.04
CA SER A 541 6.68 22.99 14.09
C SER A 541 5.94 21.69 13.76
N GLY A 542 4.62 21.79 13.63
CA GLY A 542 3.81 20.74 13.01
C GLY A 542 3.99 20.73 11.49
N GLY A 543 3.81 19.57 10.88
CA GLY A 543 3.86 19.38 9.44
C GLY A 543 2.68 20.01 8.73
N SER A 544 2.91 20.50 7.52
CA SER A 544 1.95 21.08 6.59
C SER A 544 1.39 20.04 5.61
N GLY A 545 0.29 20.39 4.95
CA GLY A 545 -0.34 19.52 3.96
C GLY A 545 -0.98 18.29 4.60
N GLY A 546 -2.13 18.47 5.27
CA GLY A 546 -2.77 17.36 5.99
C GLY A 546 -3.09 16.15 5.12
N ALA A 547 -3.36 16.35 3.82
CA ALA A 547 -3.36 15.29 2.82
C ALA A 547 -2.07 15.28 2.00
N LEU A 548 -1.74 16.41 1.37
CA LEU A 548 -0.69 16.49 0.36
C LEU A 548 0.29 17.63 0.67
N TYR A 549 1.58 17.30 0.64
CA TYR A 549 2.66 18.26 0.53
C TYR A 549 3.27 18.19 -0.88
N LEU A 550 3.19 19.30 -1.61
CA LEU A 550 3.55 19.39 -3.02
C LEU A 550 4.70 20.38 -3.22
N VAL A 551 5.83 19.90 -3.75
CA VAL A 551 6.94 20.77 -4.19
C VAL A 551 6.86 21.09 -5.69
N GLY A 552 6.45 20.13 -6.51
CA GLY A 552 6.39 20.26 -7.97
C GLY A 552 5.05 20.75 -8.52
N LEU A 553 4.72 20.32 -9.75
CA LEU A 553 3.46 20.63 -10.42
C LEU A 553 2.42 19.55 -10.11
N LEU A 554 1.22 19.97 -9.72
CA LEU A 554 0.04 19.12 -9.65
C LEU A 554 -1.00 19.58 -10.69
N ASN A 555 -1.45 18.64 -11.52
CA ASN A 555 -2.69 18.72 -12.27
C ASN A 555 -3.68 17.70 -11.69
N SER A 556 -4.82 18.18 -11.23
CA SER A 556 -5.83 17.36 -10.55
C SER A 556 -7.23 17.60 -11.12
N GLU A 557 -7.93 16.53 -11.47
CA GLU A 557 -9.32 16.56 -11.92
C GLU A 557 -10.23 15.65 -11.09
N ASN A 558 -11.41 16.14 -10.71
CA ASN A 558 -12.43 15.36 -9.99
C ASN A 558 -11.92 14.76 -8.67
N THR A 559 -11.28 15.58 -7.82
CA THR A 559 -10.67 15.10 -6.56
C THR A 559 -11.32 15.71 -5.33
N SER A 560 -11.33 14.94 -4.24
CA SER A 560 -11.99 15.32 -2.99
C SER A 560 -11.04 15.25 -1.81
N PHE A 561 -10.94 16.34 -1.07
CA PHE A 561 -10.21 16.47 0.19
C PHE A 561 -11.20 16.74 1.32
N GLN A 562 -11.39 15.73 2.17
CA GLN A 562 -12.34 15.77 3.27
C GLN A 562 -11.66 15.62 4.62
N SER A 563 -11.90 16.54 5.53
CA SER A 563 -11.52 16.42 6.94
C SER A 563 -10.03 16.15 7.18
N ASN A 564 -9.16 16.59 6.27
CA ASN A 564 -7.71 16.45 6.44
C ASN A 564 -7.19 17.54 7.38
N GLN A 565 -6.12 17.21 8.11
CA GLN A 565 -5.60 18.07 9.18
C GLN A 565 -4.09 18.27 9.06
N ALA A 566 -3.64 19.53 9.00
CA ALA A 566 -2.24 19.84 9.17
C ALA A 566 -1.81 19.68 10.65
N GLY A 567 -0.54 19.39 10.86
CA GLY A 567 0.04 19.09 12.17
C GLY A 567 0.02 20.27 13.13
N ASN A 568 -0.17 19.99 14.42
CA ASN A 568 -0.05 21.02 15.45
C ASN A 568 1.42 21.24 15.82
N GLY A 569 1.75 22.47 16.22
CA GLY A 569 3.01 22.76 16.88
C GLY A 569 3.13 22.02 18.21
N GLY A 570 4.35 21.59 18.53
CA GLY A 570 4.65 20.89 19.77
C GLY A 570 4.52 21.80 20.99
N ASN A 571 4.32 21.19 22.15
CA ASN A 571 4.27 21.93 23.42
C ASN A 571 5.67 22.42 23.82
N ALA A 572 5.74 23.40 24.73
CA ALA A 572 6.98 23.81 25.37
C ALA A 572 6.83 23.84 26.88
N LEU A 573 7.84 23.36 27.61
CA LEU A 573 7.96 23.55 29.04
C LEU A 573 8.62 24.91 29.38
N GLY A 574 8.31 25.47 30.55
CA GLY A 574 8.97 26.68 31.06
C GLY A 574 8.57 27.97 30.33
N ALA A 575 9.56 28.80 29.97
CA ALA A 575 9.35 30.10 29.33
C ALA A 575 9.24 30.05 27.79
N GLY A 576 9.40 28.86 27.20
CA GLY A 576 9.29 28.64 25.76
C GLY A 576 7.86 28.80 25.23
N SER A 577 7.74 29.13 23.94
CA SER A 577 6.46 29.17 23.25
C SER A 577 6.15 27.81 22.59
N PRO A 578 4.87 27.43 22.43
CA PRO A 578 4.51 26.29 21.59
C PRO A 578 5.10 26.43 20.18
N GLY A 579 5.26 25.32 19.45
CA GLY A 579 5.72 25.35 18.07
C GLY A 579 4.71 25.98 17.11
N LEU A 580 5.12 26.17 15.86
CA LEU A 580 4.23 26.69 14.82
C LEU A 580 3.27 25.60 14.35
N GLY A 581 2.03 25.98 14.03
CA GLY A 581 1.07 25.07 13.40
C GLY A 581 1.36 24.90 11.90
N GLY A 582 1.14 23.70 11.37
CA GLY A 582 1.26 23.42 9.94
C GLY A 582 0.19 24.13 9.11
N SER A 583 0.53 24.50 7.89
CA SER A 583 -0.40 25.20 6.97
C SER A 583 -0.97 24.23 5.92
N GLY A 584 -2.10 24.59 5.31
CA GLY A 584 -2.73 23.77 4.26
C GLY A 584 -3.33 22.49 4.84
N GLY A 585 -4.53 22.58 5.42
CA GLY A 585 -5.18 21.41 6.03
C GLY A 585 -5.43 20.27 5.04
N ALA A 586 -5.69 20.58 3.76
CA ALA A 586 -5.66 19.61 2.68
C ALA A 586 -4.31 19.60 1.95
N ILE A 587 -3.95 20.73 1.33
CA ILE A 587 -2.79 20.83 0.44
C ILE A 587 -1.90 21.98 0.88
N PHE A 588 -0.61 21.70 0.99
CA PHE A 588 0.46 22.70 1.03
C PHE A 588 1.24 22.64 -0.28
N ALA A 589 1.29 23.75 -1.02
CA ALA A 589 1.89 23.82 -2.34
C ALA A 589 3.03 24.86 -2.40
N LEU A 590 4.23 24.39 -2.72
CA LEU A 590 5.39 25.20 -3.09
C LEU A 590 5.55 25.38 -4.60
N GLY A 591 4.92 24.51 -5.39
CA GLY A 591 4.92 24.56 -6.85
C GLY A 591 3.56 24.98 -7.42
N VAL A 592 3.35 24.64 -8.70
CA VAL A 592 2.14 25.01 -9.44
C VAL A 592 0.99 24.07 -9.09
N LEU A 593 -0.17 24.64 -8.79
CA LEU A 593 -1.36 23.92 -8.38
C LEU A 593 -2.50 24.16 -9.38
N ASN A 594 -2.79 23.16 -10.21
CA ASN A 594 -3.92 23.18 -11.13
C ASN A 594 -4.99 22.21 -10.66
N LEU A 595 -6.12 22.77 -10.26
CA LEU A 595 -7.27 22.04 -9.72
C LEU A 595 -8.50 22.31 -10.59
N SER A 596 -9.12 21.26 -11.12
CA SER A 596 -10.41 21.31 -11.82
C SER A 596 -11.39 20.33 -11.21
N GLN A 597 -12.63 20.77 -10.95
CA GLN A 597 -13.73 19.92 -10.47
C GLN A 597 -13.41 19.17 -9.17
N GLY A 598 -13.99 19.58 -8.05
CA GLY A 598 -13.69 18.85 -6.81
C GLY A 598 -14.29 19.42 -5.56
N ASN A 599 -13.88 18.88 -4.43
CA ASN A 599 -14.37 19.27 -3.12
C ASN A 599 -13.24 19.42 -2.12
N CYS A 600 -13.23 20.51 -1.37
CA CYS A 600 -12.43 20.70 -0.17
C CYS A 600 -13.42 20.95 0.97
N THR A 601 -13.67 19.94 1.80
CA THR A 601 -14.68 20.00 2.86
C THR A 601 -14.10 19.70 4.23
N GLY A 602 -14.30 20.60 5.20
CA GLY A 602 -13.97 20.33 6.60
C GLY A 602 -12.48 20.17 6.91
N ASN A 603 -11.59 20.65 6.04
CA ASN A 603 -10.14 20.55 6.27
C ASN A 603 -9.68 21.64 7.25
N SER A 604 -8.65 21.33 8.04
CA SER A 604 -8.15 22.26 9.07
C SER A 604 -6.64 22.43 9.04
N ALA A 605 -6.19 23.69 9.08
CA ALA A 605 -4.80 24.01 9.36
C ALA A 605 -4.46 23.74 10.85
N GLY A 606 -3.17 23.62 11.14
CA GLY A 606 -2.63 23.28 12.45
C GLY A 606 -2.62 24.46 13.41
N THR A 607 -2.71 24.15 14.70
CA THR A 607 -2.60 25.13 15.79
C THR A 607 -1.18 25.21 16.33
N GLY A 608 -0.82 26.34 16.94
CA GLY A 608 0.52 26.58 17.48
C GLY A 608 0.67 28.00 18.02
N SER A 609 1.88 28.40 18.41
CA SER A 609 2.17 29.78 18.82
C SER A 609 1.93 30.78 17.70
N VAL A 610 2.32 30.39 16.48
CA VAL A 610 1.84 30.97 15.24
C VAL A 610 1.00 29.89 14.56
N PRO A 611 -0.32 30.07 14.51
CA PRO A 611 -1.18 29.09 13.87
C PRO A 611 -1.00 29.07 12.34
N GLY A 612 -1.29 27.93 11.73
CA GLY A 612 -1.18 27.74 10.29
C GLY A 612 -2.22 28.54 9.48
N PHE A 613 -1.88 28.81 8.23
CA PHE A 613 -2.77 29.42 7.24
C PHE A 613 -3.41 28.35 6.34
N GLY A 614 -4.50 28.71 5.65
CA GLY A 614 -5.08 27.87 4.60
C GLY A 614 -5.74 26.61 5.17
N GLY A 615 -7.00 26.70 5.55
CA GLY A 615 -7.71 25.53 6.12
C GLY A 615 -7.84 24.39 5.12
N ALA A 616 -8.07 24.69 3.84
CA ALA A 616 -7.90 23.73 2.75
C ALA A 616 -6.54 23.87 2.07
N LEU A 617 -6.28 25.02 1.45
CA LEU A 617 -5.12 25.22 0.57
C LEU A 617 -4.20 26.31 1.13
N TYR A 618 -2.91 25.99 1.18
CA TYR A 618 -1.85 26.97 1.37
C TYR A 618 -0.94 26.97 0.15
N ILE A 619 -0.76 28.14 -0.46
CA ILE A 619 -0.01 28.31 -1.70
C ILE A 619 1.11 29.32 -1.48
N TYR A 620 2.34 28.89 -1.78
CA TYR A 620 3.54 29.69 -1.66
C TYR A 620 4.53 29.33 -2.77
N HIS A 621 4.45 29.97 -3.94
CA HIS A 621 5.40 29.73 -5.04
C HIS A 621 5.97 31.03 -5.62
N GLN A 622 7.09 30.92 -6.34
CA GLN A 622 7.77 32.05 -6.96
C GLN A 622 7.02 32.55 -8.22
N THR A 623 7.18 33.83 -8.56
CA THR A 623 6.51 34.48 -9.69
C THR A 623 6.82 33.78 -11.04
N GLY A 624 5.85 33.77 -11.96
CA GLY A 624 6.05 33.31 -13.35
C GLY A 624 5.40 31.97 -13.75
N HIS A 625 4.76 31.24 -12.83
CA HIS A 625 4.03 30.00 -13.12
C HIS A 625 2.65 30.00 -12.43
N PRO A 626 1.61 30.56 -13.08
CA PRO A 626 0.32 30.79 -12.42
C PRO A 626 -0.41 29.48 -12.11
N SER A 627 -0.98 29.40 -10.91
CA SER A 627 -1.85 28.29 -10.50
C SER A 627 -3.31 28.58 -10.85
N THR A 628 -4.06 27.56 -11.27
CA THR A 628 -5.48 27.70 -11.68
C THR A 628 -6.37 26.79 -10.87
N ILE A 629 -7.44 27.33 -10.29
CA ILE A 629 -8.42 26.58 -9.48
C ILE A 629 -9.83 26.87 -10.00
N THR A 630 -10.52 25.84 -10.49
CA THR A 630 -11.87 25.95 -11.06
C THR A 630 -12.77 24.79 -10.68
N GLY A 631 -14.08 25.01 -10.55
CA GLY A 631 -15.05 23.95 -10.31
C GLY A 631 -14.96 23.29 -8.93
N TYR A 632 -14.26 23.90 -7.97
CA TYR A 632 -14.16 23.38 -6.60
C TYR A 632 -15.27 23.91 -5.69
N ASN A 633 -15.75 23.04 -4.80
CA ASN A 633 -16.52 23.43 -3.62
C ASN A 633 -15.59 23.55 -2.40
N PHE A 634 -15.48 24.75 -1.82
CA PHE A 634 -14.78 25.00 -0.56
C PHE A 634 -15.78 25.19 0.56
N LEU A 635 -15.97 24.13 1.37
CA LEU A 635 -17.01 24.04 2.40
C LEU A 635 -16.40 23.79 3.78
N ASP A 636 -16.83 24.53 4.80
CA ASP A 636 -16.53 24.24 6.21
C ASP A 636 -15.03 24.12 6.55
N ASN A 637 -14.13 24.71 5.76
CA ASN A 637 -12.69 24.63 6.02
C ASN A 637 -12.28 25.66 7.07
N THR A 638 -11.36 25.28 7.96
CA THR A 638 -11.00 26.09 9.12
C THR A 638 -9.52 26.41 9.19
N SER A 639 -9.19 27.68 9.37
CA SER A 639 -7.83 28.15 9.61
C SER A 639 -7.80 28.99 10.90
N PRO A 640 -6.94 28.67 11.86
CA PRO A 640 -6.80 29.45 13.09
C PRO A 640 -6.14 30.81 12.87
N ARG A 641 -5.63 31.12 11.66
CA ARG A 641 -4.98 32.41 11.34
C ARG A 641 -5.69 33.16 10.23
N GLY A 642 -5.60 32.67 9.00
CA GLY A 642 -6.20 33.30 7.83
C GLY A 642 -6.45 32.33 6.67
N GLY A 643 -7.42 32.67 5.83
CA GLY A 643 -7.81 31.87 4.67
C GLY A 643 -8.40 30.53 5.09
N GLY A 644 -9.66 30.54 5.55
CA GLY A 644 -10.33 29.30 5.95
C GLY A 644 -10.36 28.28 4.82
N ALA A 645 -10.60 28.73 3.58
CA ALA A 645 -10.42 27.91 2.39
C ALA A 645 -8.99 28.03 1.86
N ILE A 646 -8.57 29.23 1.44
CA ILE A 646 -7.33 29.43 0.67
C ILE A 646 -6.49 30.52 1.33
N ALA A 647 -5.20 30.24 1.51
CA ALA A 647 -4.19 31.24 1.78
C ALA A 647 -3.18 31.30 0.63
N ASN A 648 -3.14 32.44 -0.07
CA ASN A 648 -2.14 32.75 -1.09
C ASN A 648 -1.09 33.68 -0.50
N VAL A 649 0.10 33.16 -0.22
CA VAL A 649 1.20 33.94 0.41
C VAL A 649 2.29 34.28 -0.62
N GLY A 650 2.23 33.73 -1.84
CA GLY A 650 3.14 34.07 -2.92
C GLY A 650 2.72 33.48 -4.27
N GLY A 651 2.99 34.23 -5.34
CA GLY A 651 2.68 33.85 -6.73
C GLY A 651 1.34 34.41 -7.25
N THR A 652 1.14 34.30 -8.57
CA THR A 652 -0.11 34.66 -9.26
C THR A 652 -1.04 33.45 -9.26
N ILE A 653 -2.27 33.61 -8.78
CA ILE A 653 -3.28 32.55 -8.86
C ILE A 653 -4.58 33.06 -9.46
N THR A 654 -5.24 32.18 -10.20
CA THR A 654 -6.54 32.38 -10.85
C THR A 654 -7.52 31.39 -10.24
N VAL A 655 -8.47 31.89 -9.46
CA VAL A 655 -9.47 31.09 -8.75
C VAL A 655 -10.83 31.55 -9.24
N ASN A 656 -11.42 30.83 -10.19
CA ASN A 656 -12.67 31.26 -10.84
C ASN A 656 -13.64 30.08 -10.95
N TYR A 657 -14.93 30.36 -11.06
CA TYR A 657 -15.97 29.34 -11.21
C TYR A 657 -15.97 28.33 -10.05
N ASN A 658 -15.68 28.76 -8.84
CA ASN A 658 -15.73 27.96 -7.61
C ASN A 658 -16.91 28.36 -6.73
N ARG A 659 -17.21 27.51 -5.73
CA ARG A 659 -18.21 27.78 -4.69
C ARG A 659 -17.55 27.88 -3.32
N PHE A 660 -17.77 28.98 -2.61
CA PHE A 660 -17.29 29.19 -1.23
C PHE A 660 -18.45 29.27 -0.25
N ARG A 661 -18.40 28.47 0.82
CA ARG A 661 -19.41 28.48 1.87
C ARG A 661 -18.85 28.02 3.21
N ASP A 662 -19.24 28.69 4.28
CA ASP A 662 -19.02 28.28 5.69
C ASP A 662 -17.54 28.06 6.07
N ASN A 663 -16.60 28.65 5.32
CA ASN A 663 -15.19 28.66 5.67
C ASN A 663 -14.91 29.67 6.79
N LEU A 664 -14.07 29.28 7.74
CA LEU A 664 -13.82 30.05 8.96
C LEU A 664 -12.33 30.35 9.15
N ALA A 665 -12.01 31.63 9.28
CA ALA A 665 -10.72 32.11 9.75
C ALA A 665 -10.84 33.52 10.35
N PRO A 666 -9.94 33.92 11.28
CA PRO A 666 -9.90 35.29 11.79
C PRO A 666 -9.57 36.34 10.72
N GLN A 667 -8.75 36.00 9.74
CA GLN A 667 -8.28 36.89 8.67
C GLN A 667 -8.70 36.36 7.29
N GLY A 668 -9.70 36.99 6.67
CA GLY A 668 -10.28 36.50 5.41
C GLY A 668 -10.85 35.10 5.58
N SER A 669 -12.12 35.00 6.01
CA SER A 669 -12.71 33.72 6.42
C SER A 669 -12.71 32.68 5.30
N ALA A 670 -12.79 33.11 4.03
CA ALA A 670 -12.60 32.26 2.87
C ALA A 670 -11.18 32.37 2.32
N VAL A 671 -10.74 33.58 1.95
CA VAL A 671 -9.48 33.80 1.23
C VAL A 671 -8.60 34.82 1.94
N TYR A 672 -7.34 34.45 2.13
CA TYR A 672 -6.28 35.35 2.60
C TYR A 672 -5.21 35.49 1.52
N CYS A 673 -4.84 36.72 1.19
CA CYS A 673 -3.82 37.05 0.20
C CYS A 673 -2.74 37.94 0.84
N GLU A 674 -1.49 37.50 0.80
CA GLU A 674 -0.30 38.29 1.14
C GLU A 674 0.62 38.48 -0.08
N ALA A 675 0.27 37.90 -1.24
CA ALA A 675 1.04 38.00 -2.46
C ALA A 675 1.23 39.47 -2.93
N GLU A 676 2.39 39.75 -3.52
CA GLU A 676 2.69 41.06 -4.12
C GLU A 676 1.80 41.37 -5.34
N GLU A 677 1.30 40.31 -6.00
CA GLU A 677 0.41 40.40 -7.16
C GLU A 677 -1.06 40.19 -6.77
N ILE A 678 -1.95 40.84 -7.52
CA ILE A 678 -3.39 40.75 -7.31
C ILE A 678 -3.84 39.33 -7.63
N THR A 679 -4.51 38.69 -6.66
CA THR A 679 -5.16 37.39 -6.87
C THR A 679 -6.47 37.57 -7.65
N ASP A 680 -6.66 36.83 -8.74
CA ASP A 680 -7.91 36.82 -9.51
C ASP A 680 -8.90 35.86 -8.86
N LEU A 681 -9.97 36.43 -8.31
CA LEU A 681 -11.12 35.77 -7.67
C LEU A 681 -12.44 36.07 -8.41
N GLN A 682 -12.38 36.52 -9.67
CA GLN A 682 -13.58 36.83 -10.45
C GLN A 682 -14.41 35.57 -10.70
N TYR A 683 -15.69 35.76 -11.01
CA TYR A 683 -16.57 34.67 -11.45
C TYR A 683 -16.70 33.50 -10.46
N ASN A 684 -16.66 33.76 -9.15
CA ASN A 684 -16.99 32.75 -8.13
C ASN A 684 -18.40 32.94 -7.56
N TRP A 685 -18.98 31.86 -7.07
CA TRP A 685 -20.22 31.86 -6.29
C TRP A 685 -19.93 31.86 -4.78
N TRP A 686 -20.35 32.92 -4.09
CA TRP A 686 -20.07 33.14 -2.66
C TRP A 686 -21.23 32.71 -1.75
N GLY A 687 -22.13 31.86 -2.27
CA GLY A 687 -23.33 31.40 -1.56
C GLY A 687 -24.48 32.41 -1.54
N ILE A 688 -24.26 33.66 -1.97
CA ILE A 688 -25.26 34.75 -1.98
C ILE A 688 -25.01 35.77 -3.09
N ASN A 689 -26.08 36.40 -3.60
CA ASN A 689 -26.01 37.38 -4.69
C ASN A 689 -25.35 38.71 -4.29
N ASN A 690 -25.44 39.09 -3.02
CA ASN A 690 -24.87 40.35 -2.49
C ASN A 690 -23.92 40.06 -1.32
N PRO A 691 -22.75 39.44 -1.58
CA PRO A 691 -21.80 39.07 -0.54
C PRO A 691 -21.17 40.32 0.12
N LEU A 692 -20.92 40.22 1.42
CA LEU A 692 -20.08 41.19 2.13
C LEU A 692 -18.64 40.68 2.09
N PHE A 693 -17.80 41.25 1.22
CA PHE A 693 -16.46 40.74 0.97
C PHE A 693 -15.45 41.00 2.08
N THR A 694 -15.59 42.08 2.86
CA THR A 694 -14.61 42.47 3.90
C THR A 694 -14.27 41.36 4.92
N PRO A 695 -15.23 40.57 5.44
CA PRO A 695 -14.91 39.40 6.29
C PRO A 695 -14.45 38.17 5.50
N LEU A 696 -14.88 38.02 4.23
CA LEU A 696 -14.59 36.84 3.42
C LEU A 696 -13.17 36.85 2.85
N ILE A 697 -12.69 38.02 2.45
CA ILE A 697 -11.43 38.21 1.73
C ILE A 697 -10.58 39.23 2.48
N GLN A 698 -9.31 38.88 2.71
CA GLN A 698 -8.31 39.81 3.22
C GLN A 698 -7.10 39.83 2.29
N GLY A 699 -6.67 41.01 1.86
CA GLY A 699 -5.50 41.19 0.99
C GLY A 699 -5.83 41.70 -0.41
N PRO A 700 -4.82 41.80 -1.29
CA PRO A 700 -4.99 42.28 -2.66
C PRO A 700 -5.63 41.22 -3.56
N ALA A 701 -6.91 41.39 -3.86
CA ALA A 701 -7.65 40.49 -4.76
C ALA A 701 -8.64 41.25 -5.64
N ASP A 702 -8.82 40.77 -6.87
CA ASP A 702 -9.89 41.19 -7.77
C ASP A 702 -11.01 40.14 -7.74
N TYR A 703 -12.16 40.49 -7.19
CA TYR A 703 -13.32 39.62 -7.04
C TYR A 703 -14.55 40.16 -7.80
N THR A 704 -14.37 41.21 -8.61
CA THR A 704 -15.45 41.84 -9.36
C THR A 704 -15.22 41.69 -10.87
N PRO A 705 -16.17 41.10 -11.62
CA PRO A 705 -17.50 40.70 -11.17
C PRO A 705 -17.53 39.30 -10.52
N TRP A 706 -18.56 39.03 -9.73
CA TRP A 706 -18.84 37.69 -9.13
C TRP A 706 -20.11 37.07 -9.73
N LEU A 707 -20.27 35.74 -9.61
CA LEU A 707 -21.46 35.07 -10.15
C LEU A 707 -22.67 35.28 -9.24
N ILE A 708 -23.87 35.40 -9.83
CA ILE A 708 -25.12 35.55 -9.12
C ILE A 708 -26.12 34.45 -9.49
N LEU A 709 -26.92 34.03 -8.51
CA LEU A 709 -28.05 33.15 -8.72
C LEU A 709 -29.13 33.88 -9.52
N SER A 710 -29.57 33.25 -10.60
CA SER A 710 -30.64 33.71 -11.47
C SER A 710 -31.72 32.64 -11.61
N ILE A 711 -32.95 33.09 -11.90
CA ILE A 711 -34.06 32.20 -12.27
C ILE A 711 -34.80 32.81 -13.46
N THR A 712 -35.04 32.00 -14.48
CA THR A 712 -35.78 32.38 -15.68
C THR A 712 -36.96 31.45 -15.90
N ALA A 713 -38.04 32.00 -16.47
CA ALA A 713 -39.22 31.26 -16.87
C ALA A 713 -39.45 31.46 -18.37
N ASN A 714 -39.64 30.36 -19.12
CA ASN A 714 -39.88 30.41 -20.55
C ASN A 714 -40.94 29.37 -20.99
N PRO A 715 -42.10 29.79 -21.52
CA PRO A 715 -42.54 31.18 -21.66
C PRO A 715 -43.01 31.79 -20.33
N THR A 716 -42.91 33.12 -20.18
CA THR A 716 -43.41 33.84 -18.98
C THR A 716 -44.94 33.96 -18.92
N THR A 717 -45.65 33.47 -19.94
CA THR A 717 -47.11 33.40 -20.00
C THR A 717 -47.52 32.06 -20.59
N ILE A 718 -48.41 31.34 -19.90
CA ILE A 718 -48.93 30.01 -20.27
C ILE A 718 -50.44 29.98 -20.08
N SER A 719 -51.14 29.13 -20.82
CA SER A 719 -52.56 28.84 -20.62
C SER A 719 -52.77 27.74 -19.57
N ALA A 720 -53.98 27.62 -19.04
CA ALA A 720 -54.34 26.52 -18.14
C ALA A 720 -54.00 25.15 -18.76
N GLY A 721 -53.18 24.35 -18.07
CA GLY A 721 -52.69 23.06 -18.51
C GLY A 721 -51.39 23.09 -19.34
N GLU A 722 -50.89 24.26 -19.74
CA GLU A 722 -49.59 24.42 -20.41
C GLU A 722 -48.42 24.48 -19.40
N ASN A 723 -47.19 24.41 -19.93
CA ASN A 723 -45.96 24.33 -19.14
C ASN A 723 -45.05 25.55 -19.41
N SER A 724 -44.42 26.06 -18.36
CA SER A 724 -43.25 26.94 -18.43
C SER A 724 -42.02 26.18 -17.97
N ALA A 725 -40.96 26.19 -18.78
CA ALA A 725 -39.65 25.76 -18.32
C ALA A 725 -39.13 26.77 -17.29
N ILE A 726 -38.64 26.28 -16.16
CA ILE A 726 -38.00 27.07 -15.12
C ILE A 726 -36.53 26.69 -15.10
N THR A 727 -35.65 27.65 -15.31
CA THR A 727 -34.21 27.43 -15.24
C THR A 727 -33.66 28.26 -14.10
N THR A 728 -32.95 27.62 -13.17
CA THR A 728 -32.10 28.29 -12.19
C THR A 728 -30.66 28.12 -12.61
N ASP A 729 -29.87 29.18 -12.60
CA ASP A 729 -28.49 29.13 -13.03
C ASP A 729 -27.59 30.14 -12.31
N LEU A 730 -26.29 29.93 -12.46
CA LEU A 730 -25.21 30.82 -12.01
C LEU A 730 -24.45 31.42 -13.20
N TYR A 731 -25.05 31.49 -14.39
CA TYR A 731 -24.34 31.94 -15.60
C TYR A 731 -24.21 33.46 -15.70
N THR A 732 -24.92 34.21 -14.88
CA THR A 732 -24.89 35.68 -14.91
C THR A 732 -23.94 36.21 -13.84
N ASP A 733 -23.11 37.18 -14.19
CA ASP A 733 -22.25 37.89 -13.24
C ASP A 733 -22.91 39.15 -12.66
N SER A 734 -22.28 39.78 -11.68
CA SER A 734 -22.78 40.99 -11.00
C SER A 734 -22.88 42.23 -11.89
N ASP A 735 -22.20 42.24 -13.03
CA ASP A 735 -22.20 43.33 -14.02
C ASP A 735 -23.16 43.04 -15.19
N GLY A 736 -23.81 41.87 -15.20
CA GLY A 736 -24.76 41.42 -16.22
C GLY A 736 -24.12 40.66 -17.39
N GLY A 737 -22.84 40.27 -17.29
CA GLY A 737 -22.17 39.39 -18.23
C GLY A 737 -22.69 37.95 -18.16
N ASN A 738 -22.63 37.23 -19.29
CA ASN A 738 -23.10 35.84 -19.42
C ASN A 738 -21.92 34.90 -19.64
N HIS A 739 -21.79 33.91 -18.76
CA HIS A 739 -20.73 32.92 -18.66
C HIS A 739 -21.18 31.48 -18.95
N GLN A 740 -22.33 31.29 -19.61
CA GLN A 740 -22.86 29.95 -19.94
C GLN A 740 -21.87 29.12 -20.80
N ALA A 741 -21.08 29.78 -21.64
CA ALA A 741 -20.06 29.12 -22.47
C ALA A 741 -18.95 28.44 -21.63
N GLN A 742 -18.74 28.88 -20.39
CA GLN A 742 -17.76 28.36 -19.44
C GLN A 742 -18.36 27.32 -18.48
N SER A 743 -19.57 26.81 -18.74
CA SER A 743 -20.27 25.84 -17.85
C SER A 743 -19.41 24.66 -17.39
N GLY A 744 -18.50 24.14 -18.22
CA GLY A 744 -17.57 23.06 -17.84
C GLY A 744 -16.58 23.40 -16.70
N LEU A 745 -16.43 24.69 -16.35
CA LEU A 745 -15.58 25.15 -15.25
C LEU A 745 -16.34 25.25 -13.91
N TYR A 746 -17.67 25.09 -13.89
CA TYR A 746 -18.48 25.26 -12.69
C TYR A 746 -18.47 24.00 -11.83
N PRO A 747 -18.68 24.10 -10.50
CA PRO A 747 -18.79 22.91 -9.66
C PRO A 747 -20.06 22.13 -10.01
N ALA A 748 -19.98 20.81 -9.89
CA ALA A 748 -21.15 19.95 -9.97
C ALA A 748 -21.86 19.80 -8.61
N TYR A 749 -23.14 19.41 -8.66
CA TYR A 749 -23.94 18.98 -7.51
C TYR A 749 -24.21 20.02 -6.43
N ILE A 750 -24.44 21.29 -6.80
CA ILE A 750 -24.86 22.32 -5.83
C ILE A 750 -26.37 22.18 -5.54
N PRO A 751 -26.82 21.96 -4.30
CA PRO A 751 -28.24 21.77 -4.00
C PRO A 751 -29.13 22.98 -4.30
N VAL A 752 -30.32 22.73 -4.87
CA VAL A 752 -31.34 23.73 -5.22
C VAL A 752 -32.73 23.27 -4.76
N THR A 753 -33.49 24.19 -4.16
CA THR A 753 -34.92 23.99 -3.90
C THR A 753 -35.76 24.96 -4.72
N LEU A 754 -36.58 24.43 -5.64
CA LEU A 754 -37.58 25.21 -6.38
C LEU A 754 -38.95 25.09 -5.72
N THR A 755 -39.66 26.20 -5.55
CA THR A 755 -41.03 26.22 -5.02
C THR A 755 -41.94 27.11 -5.83
N THR A 756 -43.26 26.88 -5.76
CA THR A 756 -44.24 27.78 -6.39
C THR A 756 -45.46 28.01 -5.51
N ASP A 757 -46.06 29.19 -5.59
CA ASP A 757 -47.32 29.52 -4.91
C ASP A 757 -48.56 29.08 -5.72
N LEU A 758 -48.51 29.11 -7.05
CA LEU A 758 -49.61 28.79 -7.96
C LEU A 758 -49.16 27.88 -9.10
N GLY A 759 -49.98 26.89 -9.45
CA GLY A 759 -49.59 25.83 -10.39
C GLY A 759 -48.67 24.82 -9.72
N ASN A 760 -47.98 24.00 -10.51
CA ASN A 760 -47.28 22.84 -9.99
C ASN A 760 -45.87 22.66 -10.58
N ILE A 761 -44.88 22.57 -9.69
CA ILE A 761 -43.51 22.13 -9.97
C ILE A 761 -43.17 20.95 -9.06
N GLY A 762 -43.06 19.74 -9.61
CA GLY A 762 -42.93 18.48 -8.86
C GLY A 762 -44.22 18.10 -8.10
N SER A 763 -44.54 18.87 -7.06
CA SER A 763 -45.84 18.97 -6.35
C SER A 763 -45.77 20.11 -5.34
N LYS A 764 -45.48 21.33 -5.83
CA LYS A 764 -45.16 22.60 -5.11
C LYS A 764 -43.70 22.79 -4.67
N THR A 765 -42.93 21.73 -4.55
CA THR A 765 -41.51 21.79 -4.21
C THR A 765 -40.76 20.77 -5.07
N LEU A 766 -39.63 21.17 -5.62
CA LEU A 766 -38.70 20.30 -6.35
C LEU A 766 -37.29 20.48 -5.76
N LEU A 767 -36.73 19.40 -5.26
CA LEU A 767 -35.32 19.31 -4.85
C LEU A 767 -34.50 18.81 -6.03
N THR A 768 -33.46 19.55 -6.40
CA THR A 768 -32.56 19.22 -7.52
C THR A 768 -31.16 19.76 -7.24
N ASN A 769 -30.23 19.63 -8.19
CA ASN A 769 -28.89 20.20 -8.08
C ASN A 769 -28.56 21.03 -9.34
N LEU A 770 -27.81 22.13 -9.17
CA LEU A 770 -27.08 22.72 -10.28
C LEU A 770 -26.02 21.71 -10.72
N PHE A 771 -26.01 21.42 -12.01
CA PHE A 771 -24.98 20.63 -12.65
C PHE A 771 -24.30 21.54 -13.66
N TYR A 772 -23.01 21.82 -13.45
CA TYR A 772 -22.24 22.74 -14.30
C TYR A 772 -22.93 24.10 -14.49
N GLY A 773 -23.43 24.65 -13.37
CA GLY A 773 -24.00 25.99 -13.29
C GLY A 773 -25.50 26.11 -13.52
N ALA A 774 -26.25 25.06 -13.87
CA ALA A 774 -27.72 25.18 -14.06
C ALA A 774 -28.52 23.98 -13.57
N ALA A 775 -29.77 24.23 -13.20
CA ALA A 775 -30.80 23.27 -12.86
C ALA A 775 -32.13 23.64 -13.52
N GLY A 776 -32.89 22.63 -13.94
CA GLY A 776 -34.19 22.80 -14.58
C GLY A 776 -35.36 22.34 -13.70
N GLY A 777 -36.52 22.93 -13.93
CA GLY A 777 -37.81 22.49 -13.45
C GLY A 777 -38.91 22.83 -14.46
N THR A 778 -40.11 22.30 -14.27
CA THR A 778 -41.26 22.61 -15.13
C THR A 778 -42.42 23.05 -14.27
N LEU A 779 -42.88 24.27 -14.47
CA LEU A 779 -44.11 24.78 -13.89
C LEU A 779 -45.27 24.42 -14.81
N ARG A 780 -46.27 23.69 -14.31
CA ARG A 780 -47.54 23.42 -14.99
C ARG A 780 -48.64 24.35 -14.47
N GLY A 781 -49.39 24.98 -15.37
CA GLY A 781 -50.50 25.87 -15.03
C GLY A 781 -51.81 25.14 -14.71
N ASP A 782 -51.84 24.26 -13.71
CA ASP A 782 -52.96 23.35 -13.44
C ASP A 782 -53.84 23.70 -12.23
N GLU A 783 -53.65 24.88 -11.62
CA GLU A 783 -54.40 25.33 -10.43
C GLU A 783 -55.28 26.57 -10.68
N GLY A 784 -55.58 26.86 -11.95
CA GLY A 784 -56.39 28.01 -12.34
C GLY A 784 -55.57 29.23 -12.76
N ALA A 785 -56.26 30.23 -13.28
CA ALA A 785 -55.64 31.44 -13.79
C ALA A 785 -55.13 32.34 -12.66
N GLY A 786 -53.97 32.98 -12.87
CA GLY A 786 -53.35 33.85 -11.89
C GLY A 786 -51.87 34.10 -12.19
N LEU A 787 -51.19 34.75 -11.26
CA LEU A 787 -49.76 34.99 -11.35
C LEU A 787 -49.03 34.01 -10.42
N ALA A 788 -48.24 33.11 -11.01
CA ALA A 788 -47.40 32.18 -10.27
C ALA A 788 -46.03 32.80 -9.98
N THR A 789 -45.64 32.81 -8.72
CA THR A 789 -44.29 33.09 -8.25
C THR A 789 -43.56 31.77 -8.11
N VAL A 790 -42.53 31.55 -8.91
CA VAL A 790 -41.61 30.42 -8.74
C VAL A 790 -40.36 30.94 -8.05
N ARG A 791 -40.01 30.37 -6.90
CA ARG A 791 -38.83 30.72 -6.12
C ARG A 791 -37.76 29.65 -6.29
N SER A 792 -36.51 30.07 -6.40
CA SER A 792 -35.34 29.22 -6.31
C SER A 792 -34.53 29.56 -5.08
N LEU A 793 -34.09 28.54 -4.35
CA LEU A 793 -33.34 28.65 -3.11
C LEU A 793 -32.03 27.86 -3.24
N VAL A 794 -30.90 28.54 -3.03
CA VAL A 794 -29.55 27.97 -3.04
C VAL A 794 -28.75 28.51 -1.86
N ASP A 795 -27.97 27.64 -1.22
CA ASP A 795 -27.02 27.98 -0.16
C ASP A 795 -27.58 28.77 1.04
N TYR A 796 -27.20 30.04 1.24
CA TYR A 796 -27.56 30.83 2.44
C TYR A 796 -29.03 31.30 2.39
N ASP A 797 -29.91 30.40 1.97
CA ASP A 797 -31.28 30.68 1.60
C ASP A 797 -31.38 31.82 0.58
N THR A 798 -30.39 31.92 -0.32
CA THR A 798 -30.40 32.93 -1.37
C THR A 798 -31.57 32.65 -2.29
N SER A 799 -32.56 33.54 -2.22
CA SER A 799 -33.83 33.36 -2.91
C SER A 799 -33.96 34.32 -4.09
N VAL A 800 -34.18 33.78 -5.28
CA VAL A 800 -34.62 34.55 -6.46
C VAL A 800 -35.98 34.06 -6.92
N PHE A 801 -36.71 34.87 -7.67
CA PHE A 801 -38.03 34.50 -8.16
C PHE A 801 -38.27 34.89 -9.61
N ALA A 802 -39.02 34.05 -10.32
CA ALA A 802 -39.59 34.34 -11.63
C ALA A 802 -41.11 34.37 -11.54
N LEU A 803 -41.73 35.21 -12.37
CA LEU A 803 -43.18 35.34 -12.46
C LEU A 803 -43.67 34.67 -13.75
N VAL A 804 -44.72 33.85 -13.64
CA VAL A 804 -45.40 33.22 -14.78
C VAL A 804 -46.88 33.56 -14.73
N THR A 805 -47.39 34.17 -15.79
CA THR A 805 -48.83 34.46 -15.93
C THR A 805 -49.55 33.22 -16.46
N ILE A 806 -50.47 32.66 -15.68
CA ILE A 806 -51.34 31.55 -16.10
C ILE A 806 -52.68 32.15 -16.54
N THR A 807 -53.01 32.04 -17.83
CA THR A 807 -54.27 32.53 -18.38
C THR A 807 -55.37 31.48 -18.29
N ALA A 808 -56.61 31.94 -18.20
CA ALA A 808 -57.77 31.06 -18.31
C ALA A 808 -57.83 30.42 -19.71
N ASN A 809 -58.38 29.22 -19.80
CA ASN A 809 -58.47 28.47 -21.05
C ASN A 809 -59.24 29.32 -22.11
N PRO A 810 -58.72 29.52 -23.33
CA PRO A 810 -59.36 30.38 -24.34
C PRO A 810 -60.75 29.91 -24.80
N THR A 811 -61.21 28.72 -24.39
CA THR A 811 -62.55 28.20 -24.67
C THR A 811 -63.67 28.74 -23.76
N ASP A 812 -63.36 29.49 -22.69
CA ASP A 812 -64.36 30.03 -21.76
C ASP A 812 -64.81 31.49 -22.09
N ALA A 813 -64.48 32.02 -23.27
CA ALA A 813 -64.91 33.34 -23.71
C ALA A 813 -66.32 33.37 -24.37
N SER A 814 -67.16 32.35 -24.16
CA SER A 814 -68.57 32.41 -24.54
C SER A 814 -69.47 31.99 -23.37
N SER A 815 -70.26 32.95 -22.91
CA SER A 815 -71.19 32.92 -21.80
C SER A 815 -72.09 31.69 -21.73
N VAL A 816 -72.25 31.11 -20.54
CA VAL A 816 -73.57 30.61 -20.10
C VAL A 816 -73.73 30.64 -18.58
N ASN A 817 -74.74 31.39 -18.15
CA ASN A 817 -75.38 31.35 -16.82
C ASN A 817 -76.00 29.96 -16.59
N ALA A 818 -75.67 29.29 -15.48
CA ALA A 818 -76.61 28.41 -14.78
C ALA A 818 -76.14 28.12 -13.35
N ALA A 819 -77.02 28.38 -12.39
CA ALA A 819 -76.87 28.00 -11.00
C ALA A 819 -77.08 26.48 -10.78
N THR A 820 -76.33 25.95 -9.81
CA THR A 820 -76.61 24.74 -8.98
C THR A 820 -76.84 23.39 -9.67
N THR A 821 -75.89 22.45 -9.58
CA THR A 821 -75.91 21.27 -8.66
C THR A 821 -74.72 20.34 -8.93
N SER A 822 -74.25 19.69 -7.86
CA SER A 822 -73.14 18.73 -7.85
C SER A 822 -73.44 17.48 -8.70
N THR A 823 -72.60 17.22 -9.69
CA THR A 823 -72.33 15.86 -10.20
C THR A 823 -70.83 15.70 -10.41
N ARG A 824 -70.23 14.81 -9.62
CA ARG A 824 -68.84 14.36 -9.77
C ARG A 824 -68.66 13.73 -11.15
N ASN A 825 -67.90 14.37 -12.04
CA ASN A 825 -67.22 13.67 -13.11
C ASN A 825 -65.88 13.18 -12.56
N THR A 826 -65.81 11.91 -12.18
CA THR A 826 -64.53 11.20 -12.06
C THR A 826 -63.88 11.16 -13.43
N VAL A 827 -62.76 11.86 -13.59
CA VAL A 827 -61.82 11.62 -14.68
C VAL A 827 -61.12 10.29 -14.38
N ALA A 828 -61.10 9.37 -15.34
CA ALA A 828 -60.38 8.11 -15.18
C ALA A 828 -58.88 8.38 -14.95
N MET A 829 -58.32 7.74 -13.93
CA MET A 829 -56.89 7.75 -13.63
C MET A 829 -56.13 7.29 -14.88
N GLN A 830 -55.22 8.11 -15.40
CA GLN A 830 -54.26 7.63 -16.38
C GLN A 830 -53.30 6.68 -15.66
N ASN A 831 -53.15 5.48 -16.19
CA ASN A 831 -52.17 4.49 -15.73
C ASN A 831 -50.76 5.12 -15.75
N THR A 832 -50.28 5.60 -14.62
CA THR A 832 -48.84 5.81 -14.38
C THR A 832 -48.24 4.52 -13.86
N GLY A 833 -48.29 3.48 -14.70
CA GLY A 833 -47.51 2.28 -14.48
C GLY A 833 -46.06 2.58 -14.83
N ILE A 834 -45.22 2.78 -13.82
CA ILE A 834 -43.77 2.60 -13.97
C ILE A 834 -43.57 1.18 -14.51
N PRO A 835 -42.76 0.93 -15.55
CA PRO A 835 -42.54 -0.44 -16.04
C PRO A 835 -42.05 -1.31 -14.88
N LEU A 836 -42.80 -2.35 -14.53
CA LEU A 836 -42.44 -3.27 -13.45
C LEU A 836 -41.01 -3.84 -13.65
N VAL A 837 -40.55 -3.92 -14.90
CA VAL A 837 -39.19 -4.28 -15.29
C VAL A 837 -38.13 -3.31 -14.76
N GLY A 838 -38.39 -2.01 -14.73
CA GLY A 838 -37.45 -1.01 -14.21
C GLY A 838 -37.33 -1.05 -12.69
N MET A 839 -38.45 -1.30 -11.98
CA MET A 839 -38.40 -1.56 -10.54
C MET A 839 -37.74 -2.90 -10.22
N ILE A 840 -37.98 -3.95 -11.01
CA ILE A 840 -37.35 -5.26 -10.84
C ILE A 840 -35.85 -5.19 -11.15
N LEU A 841 -35.40 -4.41 -12.16
CA LEU A 841 -33.98 -4.17 -12.42
C LEU A 841 -33.32 -3.35 -11.32
N ALA A 842 -33.97 -2.28 -10.83
CA ALA A 842 -33.44 -1.47 -9.73
C ALA A 842 -33.37 -2.26 -8.42
N LEU A 843 -34.36 -3.12 -8.13
CA LEU A 843 -34.33 -4.06 -7.00
C LEU A 843 -33.31 -5.17 -7.21
N LEU A 844 -33.09 -5.68 -8.44
CA LEU A 844 -32.02 -6.65 -8.73
C LEU A 844 -30.62 -6.01 -8.65
N LEU A 845 -30.47 -4.74 -8.99
CA LEU A 845 -29.21 -3.98 -8.84
C LEU A 845 -28.94 -3.63 -7.38
N LEU A 846 -29.95 -3.22 -6.61
CA LEU A 846 -29.82 -3.02 -5.15
C LEU A 846 -29.57 -4.34 -4.41
N MET A 847 -30.27 -5.43 -4.77
CA MET A 847 -30.06 -6.74 -4.16
C MET A 847 -28.77 -7.42 -4.65
N GLY A 848 -28.32 -7.13 -5.87
CA GLY A 848 -27.03 -7.56 -6.40
C GLY A 848 -25.86 -6.87 -5.70
N GLY A 849 -26.00 -5.59 -5.35
CA GLY A 849 -25.04 -4.84 -4.53
C GLY A 849 -24.99 -5.29 -3.06
N LEU A 850 -26.10 -5.82 -2.52
CA LEU A 850 -26.15 -6.36 -1.15
C LEU A 850 -25.69 -7.82 -1.01
N VAL A 851 -25.42 -8.54 -2.11
CA VAL A 851 -25.00 -9.96 -2.09
C VAL A 851 -23.51 -10.17 -2.42
N SER A 852 -22.73 -9.10 -2.63
CA SER A 852 -21.27 -9.22 -2.84
C SER A 852 -20.43 -9.23 -1.55
N ALA A 853 -21.04 -9.36 -0.37
CA ALA A 853 -20.31 -9.64 0.86
C ALA A 853 -20.47 -11.12 1.26
N ARG A 854 -19.32 -11.80 1.37
CA ARG A 854 -19.07 -13.20 1.77
C ARG A 854 -19.19 -14.27 0.69
N LYS A 855 -18.01 -14.68 0.19
CA LYS A 855 -17.63 -16.10 0.24
C LYS A 855 -16.35 -16.25 1.06
N ILE A 856 -16.39 -17.28 1.91
CA ILE A 856 -15.24 -17.95 2.54
C ILE A 856 -14.36 -18.52 1.44
#